data_AF-A0A0D0AZ47-F1
#
_entry.id   AF-A0A0D0AZ47-F1
#
_cell.length_a   1.000
_cell.length_b   1.000
_cell.length_c   1.000
_cell.angle_alpha   90.00
_cell.angle_beta   90.00
_cell.angle_gamma   90.00
#
_symmetry.space_group_name_H-M   'P 1'
#
loop_
_entity.id
_entity.type
_entity.pdbx_description
1 polymer ?
#
loop_
_entity_poly.entity_id
_entity_poly.type
_entity_poly.pdbx_seq_one_letter_code
_entity_poly.pdbx_strand_id
1 'polypeptide(L)'
;MIEDLNAIAEQNYDVGAVFASRMQLLDHKLFSLQQGATISSNHTTGSMDKSYSDISFQQLRKSPSAVSLSSDSGSGNDTDADVAISEDDAAYPDALRHPAAAVWIGKGRKFPATAVEIPDDLESLYDATMAVPDQIRAAVLPDPHLPVSRFLEFRLPGILSRDAEEKADSCFQFETAQSNLIITLISQDLPSKKFVDGAHRAVGQALLDGKRSIRNPHHASHLLPLWVITLWRELHGAHAVKPAWEEGSNWLRSRIEEGGPDTAIFSRAHRHLALLPWDRPLVGPAASGSITTAVLAGFLSGSRWMSDTLMDSMSACMATRICEASPESHQALIVDTTFMLEINRAKNASHFKTKVCRTLRELEKRLEVPKILYAPVFLPQQKHWISLAIDFTAKSFCHGDSDADEGSAIPKPLVQKLQWWLTARFAGPFVDTGSSLRHAKQGDSSSCGIYAINAIEHAVFKQPLCGSNAAAERARWFCLTSSSQFHDRAENGPTHLAILSQAEQERIEQGRAERRKADREMLEHSSLECNKAESQQSVRRKVIGKLEAVLVMGRRSDGERKRAGHEKAGKVQADSGRAELGGAEHELPEPDDAGPGNAGCERAERAKEEGEEARQGQADRTLNGQGGVAQEEVKHEGAWQGQAAGRQWAEHQRNDVGFAQVKQQRPQQEKAQSDRTKLGNTAMETSLEQVNTELPLVLSTPRQSSPTTSLTSIPSGWAVSRLSNSPKTDNGLTRWIIEQFDRPFIQPPENIPFVSKGRLMISKRAEVRLRLWRAQYPDVPVWFLAFRCLSRGIDWRVFLSISDLTAHYRGPVLPRPAYLDGIPQGLAASGNILDAYVRQVKRLLCYPHARRFLTMGGLVWRIALHYGPAGLFSAALLPPSTDATLHLHFDRFGSDIDDKVTDGEIDLLLGVTDRGSLWPTRNLWERWQRWQGEWSEDLERWFQERLRAITARPQSALLTHAQWKSSIRRHTLVALEDPSTGVGWLESCNEQTKHGFLKLEQRTELTAIQDGLPSQNSPNLNGGRAHPNGKTVTERKQVHKLGHKARNRLARRQDAIREELRLARNQFFDDIKEAKEHWEEYLETVAPKRHHRSSQER
;
A
#
# COMPACT_ATOMS: atom_id res chain seq x y z
N MET A 1 13.44 14.05 28.51
CA MET A 1 12.60 15.28 28.42
C MET A 1 11.79 15.53 29.69
N ILE A 2 10.98 14.56 30.17
CA ILE A 2 10.24 14.71 31.43
C ILE A 2 11.21 14.78 32.63
N GLU A 3 12.27 13.98 32.62
CA GLU A 3 13.32 14.02 33.65
C GLU A 3 14.11 15.36 33.62
N ASP A 4 14.37 15.92 32.44
CA ASP A 4 14.98 17.25 32.31
C ASP A 4 14.08 18.36 32.86
N LEU A 5 12.75 18.24 32.67
CA LEU A 5 11.77 19.16 33.27
C LEU A 5 11.73 19.05 34.80
N ASN A 6 11.95 17.86 35.37
CA ASN A 6 12.08 17.68 36.81
C ASN A 6 13.40 18.28 37.34
N ALA A 7 14.52 18.13 36.62
CA ALA A 7 15.81 18.73 36.99
C ALA A 7 15.79 20.27 36.97
N ILE A 8 14.92 20.88 36.15
CA ILE A 8 14.71 22.34 36.12
C ILE A 8 13.83 22.82 37.28
N ALA A 9 13.07 21.94 37.95
CA ALA A 9 12.12 22.32 39.00
C ALA A 9 12.75 22.63 40.37
N GLU A 10 14.04 22.33 40.60
CA GLU A 10 14.70 22.52 41.90
C GLU A 10 15.16 23.97 42.18
N GLN A 11 14.98 24.91 41.26
CA GLN A 11 15.46 26.31 41.42
C GLN A 11 14.35 27.37 41.28
N ASN A 12 13.62 27.58 42.38
CA ASN A 12 12.90 28.81 42.75
C ASN A 12 11.94 29.45 41.71
N TYR A 13 10.63 29.21 41.84
CA TYR A 13 9.65 30.26 42.20
C TYR A 13 8.25 29.65 42.50
N ASP A 14 7.42 30.35 43.28
CA ASP A 14 6.13 29.83 43.76
C ASP A 14 5.03 29.78 42.68
N VAL A 15 4.52 28.56 42.41
CA VAL A 15 3.41 28.29 41.49
C VAL A 15 2.06 28.13 42.23
N GLY A 16 2.08 27.90 43.55
CA GLY A 16 0.90 27.60 44.36
C GLY A 16 -0.11 28.76 44.42
N ALA A 17 0.38 29.98 44.63
CA ALA A 17 -0.46 31.18 44.68
C ALA A 17 -1.27 31.43 43.39
N VAL A 18 -0.68 31.12 42.22
CA VAL A 18 -1.33 31.29 40.91
C VAL A 18 -2.43 30.25 40.70
N PHE A 19 -2.22 29.01 41.15
CA PHE A 19 -3.19 27.93 41.00
C PHE A 19 -4.41 28.12 41.91
N ALA A 20 -4.19 28.49 43.18
CA ALA A 20 -5.26 28.77 44.14
C ALA A 20 -6.18 29.92 43.68
N SER A 21 -5.59 31.03 43.23
CA SER A 21 -6.31 32.20 42.72
C SER A 21 -7.19 31.88 41.51
N ARG A 22 -6.78 30.92 40.68
CA ARG A 22 -7.51 30.54 39.45
C ARG A 22 -8.67 29.57 39.70
N MET A 23 -8.60 28.76 40.76
CA MET A 23 -9.72 27.92 41.21
C MET A 23 -10.86 28.74 41.82
N GLN A 24 -10.56 29.70 42.69
CA GLN A 24 -11.59 30.55 43.31
C GLN A 24 -12.40 31.36 42.27
N LEU A 25 -11.77 31.74 41.14
CA LEU A 25 -12.44 32.43 40.04
C LEU A 25 -13.38 31.54 39.21
N LEU A 26 -13.29 30.21 39.33
CA LEU A 26 -14.17 29.24 38.67
C LEU A 26 -15.41 28.92 39.53
N ASP A 27 -15.23 28.65 40.83
CA ASP A 27 -16.36 28.40 41.75
C ASP A 27 -17.32 29.59 41.80
N HIS A 28 -16.79 30.82 41.87
CA HIS A 28 -17.62 32.03 41.89
C HIS A 28 -18.42 32.26 40.59
N LYS A 29 -18.02 31.62 39.47
CA LYS A 29 -18.80 31.64 38.21
C LYS A 29 -19.82 30.51 38.12
N LEU A 30 -19.53 29.33 38.67
CA LEU A 30 -20.49 28.23 38.79
C LEU A 30 -21.65 28.58 39.72
N PHE A 31 -21.36 29.17 40.88
CA PHE A 31 -22.40 29.57 41.85
C PHE A 31 -23.34 30.66 41.30
N SER A 32 -22.81 31.57 40.45
CA SER A 32 -23.58 32.64 39.81
C SER A 32 -24.63 32.14 38.79
N LEU A 33 -24.57 30.89 38.34
CA LEU A 33 -25.49 30.34 37.34
C LEU A 33 -26.66 29.54 37.95
N GLN A 34 -26.64 29.21 39.24
CA GLN A 34 -27.69 28.42 39.90
C GLN A 34 -28.81 29.24 40.56
N GLN A 35 -28.67 30.56 40.70
CA GLN A 35 -29.69 31.42 41.35
C GLN A 35 -30.61 32.20 40.39
N GLY A 36 -30.54 31.94 39.08
CA GLY A 36 -31.23 32.73 38.06
C GLY A 36 -32.67 32.35 37.71
N ALA A 37 -33.31 31.40 38.41
CA ALA A 37 -34.52 30.73 37.93
C ALA A 37 -35.64 30.56 38.98
N THR A 38 -36.08 31.66 39.60
CA THR A 38 -37.35 31.73 40.37
C THR A 38 -38.00 33.11 40.21
N ILE A 39 -39.31 33.18 40.46
CA ILE A 39 -40.18 34.38 40.32
C ILE A 39 -40.53 34.72 38.85
N SER A 40 -41.62 34.13 38.34
CA SER A 40 -42.86 34.89 38.11
C SER A 40 -43.99 33.95 37.67
N SER A 41 -45.10 33.96 38.41
CA SER A 41 -46.32 33.24 38.09
C SER A 41 -47.51 34.19 38.23
N ASN A 42 -48.46 34.19 37.30
CA ASN A 42 -49.85 34.61 37.59
C ASN A 42 -50.84 34.25 36.47
N HIS A 43 -51.90 33.53 36.86
CA HIS A 43 -53.18 33.31 36.16
C HIS A 43 -53.13 32.64 34.75
N THR A 44 -54.18 31.95 34.28
CA THR A 44 -55.61 31.96 34.68
C THR A 44 -56.19 30.55 34.91
N THR A 45 -57.30 30.46 35.65
CA THR A 45 -57.92 29.24 36.18
C THR A 45 -59.08 28.68 35.32
N GLY A 46 -59.24 27.35 35.32
CA GLY A 46 -60.43 26.62 34.86
C GLY A 46 -60.10 25.12 34.71
N SER A 47 -60.42 24.20 35.63
CA SER A 47 -61.70 23.84 36.26
C SER A 47 -62.69 23.13 35.33
N MET A 48 -62.57 21.80 35.23
CA MET A 48 -63.67 20.91 35.66
C MET A 48 -63.15 19.48 35.97
N ASP A 49 -64.03 18.64 36.49
CA ASP A 49 -63.72 17.43 37.27
C ASP A 49 -64.35 16.16 36.65
N LYS A 50 -63.84 14.97 37.02
CA LYS A 50 -64.32 13.57 36.79
C LYS A 50 -65.31 13.27 35.65
N SER A 51 -65.06 12.17 34.92
CA SER A 51 -65.76 10.88 35.19
C SER A 51 -65.50 9.76 34.16
N TYR A 52 -65.94 8.54 34.53
CA TYR A 52 -66.16 7.31 33.76
C TYR A 52 -64.99 6.51 33.17
N SER A 53 -64.81 5.34 33.80
CA SER A 53 -64.30 4.10 33.22
C SER A 53 -65.41 3.33 32.46
N ASP A 54 -65.04 2.16 31.92
CA ASP A 54 -65.92 1.04 31.54
C ASP A 54 -66.80 1.15 30.27
N ILE A 55 -66.27 0.62 29.15
CA ILE A 55 -67.04 -0.21 28.21
C ILE A 55 -66.19 -1.43 27.82
N SER A 56 -66.77 -2.63 27.91
CA SER A 56 -66.11 -3.89 27.51
C SER A 56 -66.36 -4.25 26.04
N PHE A 57 -65.37 -4.79 25.34
CA PHE A 57 -65.59 -5.48 24.06
C PHE A 57 -65.73 -7.00 24.26
N GLN A 58 -66.98 -7.48 24.22
CA GLN A 58 -67.30 -8.87 23.88
C GLN A 58 -67.88 -8.96 22.46
N GLN A 59 -68.01 -10.19 21.96
CA GLN A 59 -68.71 -10.59 20.73
C GLN A 59 -68.07 -10.17 19.40
N LEU A 60 -67.26 -11.09 18.84
CA LEU A 60 -67.51 -11.62 17.49
C LEU A 60 -66.80 -12.97 17.28
N ARG A 61 -67.51 -14.05 17.60
CA ARG A 61 -67.20 -15.44 17.17
C ARG A 61 -68.52 -16.14 16.85
N LYS A 62 -68.69 -16.58 15.60
CA LYS A 62 -69.61 -17.66 15.21
C LYS A 62 -68.94 -18.53 14.15
N SER A 63 -69.26 -19.81 14.16
CA SER A 63 -68.51 -20.89 13.49
C SER A 63 -68.93 -21.08 12.02
N PRO A 64 -68.08 -21.71 11.19
CA PRO A 64 -68.55 -22.45 10.02
C PRO A 64 -69.28 -23.74 10.46
N SER A 65 -70.24 -24.17 9.66
CA SER A 65 -70.88 -25.50 9.74
C SER A 65 -70.91 -26.13 8.35
N ALA A 66 -70.82 -27.46 8.28
CA ALA A 66 -70.63 -28.18 7.03
C ALA A 66 -71.91 -28.30 6.17
N VAL A 67 -71.73 -28.43 4.87
CA VAL A 67 -72.68 -29.03 3.93
C VAL A 67 -71.91 -30.06 3.09
N SER A 68 -72.51 -31.24 2.89
CA SER A 68 -71.87 -32.41 2.27
C SER A 68 -72.61 -32.87 1.02
N LEU A 69 -71.96 -32.76 -0.15
CA LEU A 69 -72.28 -33.40 -1.43
C LEU A 69 -70.96 -33.46 -2.23
N SER A 70 -70.70 -34.42 -3.12
CA SER A 70 -71.23 -35.78 -3.30
C SER A 70 -70.25 -36.53 -4.20
N SER A 71 -70.15 -37.85 -4.09
CA SER A 71 -69.31 -38.65 -4.99
C SER A 71 -69.94 -38.76 -6.38
N ASP A 72 -69.20 -38.41 -7.43
CA ASP A 72 -69.42 -38.98 -8.77
C ASP A 72 -68.09 -39.11 -9.53
N SER A 73 -68.05 -40.00 -10.51
CA SER A 73 -66.84 -40.40 -11.25
C SER A 73 -66.70 -39.70 -12.59
N GLY A 74 -65.53 -39.11 -12.87
CA GLY A 74 -65.19 -38.50 -14.15
C GLY A 74 -63.74 -38.78 -14.54
N SER A 75 -63.52 -39.24 -15.76
CA SER A 75 -62.20 -39.64 -16.27
C SER A 75 -61.51 -38.57 -17.09
N GLY A 76 -60.22 -38.36 -16.85
CA GLY A 76 -59.23 -37.94 -17.86
C GLY A 76 -59.28 -36.50 -18.36
N ASN A 77 -58.21 -35.76 -18.10
CA ASN A 77 -57.26 -35.40 -19.15
C ASN A 77 -55.96 -34.85 -18.54
N ASP A 78 -54.83 -35.18 -19.18
CA ASP A 78 -53.59 -34.43 -18.99
C ASP A 78 -53.69 -33.08 -19.72
N THR A 79 -53.38 -32.00 -19.02
CA THR A 79 -53.05 -30.69 -19.61
C THR A 79 -51.92 -30.09 -18.81
N ASP A 80 -50.79 -29.80 -19.46
CA ASP A 80 -49.66 -29.13 -18.83
C ASP A 80 -50.08 -27.78 -18.23
N ALA A 81 -49.87 -27.64 -16.92
CA ALA A 81 -50.14 -26.39 -16.20
C ALA A 81 -48.87 -25.53 -16.18
N ASP A 82 -48.70 -24.69 -17.20
CA ASP A 82 -47.68 -23.63 -17.18
C ASP A 82 -47.94 -22.69 -16.00
N VAL A 83 -47.13 -22.85 -14.94
CA VAL A 83 -47.18 -21.99 -13.74
C VAL A 83 -46.55 -20.65 -14.08
N ALA A 84 -47.38 -19.71 -14.55
CA ALA A 84 -46.99 -18.33 -14.78
C ALA A 84 -46.47 -17.70 -13.47
N ILE A 85 -45.17 -17.41 -13.43
CA ILE A 85 -44.53 -16.74 -12.29
C ILE A 85 -44.92 -15.27 -12.33
N SER A 86 -45.52 -14.76 -11.24
CA SER A 86 -45.91 -13.35 -11.12
C SER A 86 -44.68 -12.43 -11.06
N GLU A 87 -44.70 -11.35 -11.85
CA GLU A 87 -43.52 -10.50 -12.10
C GLU A 87 -43.09 -9.59 -10.91
N ASP A 88 -43.94 -9.45 -9.88
CA ASP A 88 -43.71 -8.52 -8.76
C ASP A 88 -42.61 -8.96 -7.76
N ASP A 89 -42.12 -10.21 -7.82
CA ASP A 89 -41.16 -10.77 -6.86
C ASP A 89 -39.69 -10.35 -7.15
N ALA A 90 -39.51 -9.08 -7.53
CA ALA A 90 -38.30 -8.49 -8.11
C ALA A 90 -37.10 -8.30 -7.15
N ALA A 91 -37.03 -9.08 -6.06
CA ALA A 91 -36.07 -8.92 -4.97
C ALA A 91 -35.12 -10.13 -4.75
N TYR A 92 -35.16 -11.16 -5.60
CA TYR A 92 -34.25 -12.32 -5.53
C TYR A 92 -33.17 -12.28 -6.65
N PRO A 93 -31.95 -12.81 -6.44
CA PRO A 93 -30.83 -12.62 -7.37
C PRO A 93 -30.98 -13.33 -8.72
N ASP A 94 -30.26 -12.85 -9.72
CA ASP A 94 -30.21 -13.40 -11.09
C ASP A 94 -29.68 -14.85 -11.21
N ALA A 95 -29.31 -15.53 -10.11
CA ALA A 95 -28.86 -16.92 -10.12
C ALA A 95 -29.87 -17.90 -10.76
N LEU A 96 -31.18 -17.65 -10.64
CA LEU A 96 -32.21 -18.45 -11.33
C LEU A 96 -32.47 -18.00 -12.79
N ARG A 97 -31.95 -16.83 -13.18
CA ARG A 97 -31.95 -16.30 -14.57
C ARG A 97 -30.66 -16.65 -15.32
N HIS A 98 -29.62 -17.08 -14.61
CA HIS A 98 -28.37 -17.56 -15.18
C HIS A 98 -28.65 -18.70 -16.17
N PRO A 99 -28.15 -18.66 -17.42
CA PRO A 99 -28.62 -19.57 -18.47
C PRO A 99 -28.37 -21.06 -18.17
N ALA A 100 -27.32 -21.38 -17.41
CA ALA A 100 -27.03 -22.74 -16.98
C ALA A 100 -28.07 -23.31 -15.99
N ALA A 101 -28.85 -22.47 -15.29
CA ALA A 101 -29.84 -22.93 -14.31
C ALA A 101 -30.85 -23.92 -14.91
N ALA A 102 -31.32 -23.66 -16.14
CA ALA A 102 -32.24 -24.55 -16.86
C ALA A 102 -31.64 -25.90 -17.27
N VAL A 103 -30.30 -25.99 -17.35
CA VAL A 103 -29.54 -27.20 -17.73
C VAL A 103 -29.25 -28.09 -16.51
N TRP A 104 -29.06 -27.48 -15.35
CA TRP A 104 -28.55 -28.15 -14.14
C TRP A 104 -29.61 -28.36 -13.05
N ILE A 105 -30.44 -27.36 -12.76
CA ILE A 105 -31.35 -27.37 -11.61
C ILE A 105 -32.58 -28.24 -11.88
N GLY A 106 -32.95 -29.08 -10.90
CA GLY A 106 -34.09 -29.98 -10.95
C GLY A 106 -33.92 -31.18 -11.90
N LYS A 107 -32.74 -31.38 -12.50
CA LYS A 107 -32.50 -32.41 -13.52
C LYS A 107 -32.01 -33.75 -12.96
N GLY A 108 -32.10 -33.97 -11.65
CA GLY A 108 -31.62 -35.20 -10.99
C GLY A 108 -30.12 -35.45 -11.10
N ARG A 109 -29.34 -34.41 -11.43
CA ARG A 109 -27.88 -34.47 -11.56
C ARG A 109 -27.22 -34.51 -10.18
N LYS A 110 -26.06 -35.16 -10.09
CA LYS A 110 -25.22 -35.13 -8.88
C LYS A 110 -24.18 -34.03 -8.98
N PHE A 111 -23.92 -33.36 -7.86
CA PHE A 111 -22.83 -32.39 -7.78
C PHE A 111 -21.50 -33.14 -7.82
N PRO A 112 -20.51 -32.70 -8.64
CA PRO A 112 -19.23 -33.40 -8.74
C PRO A 112 -18.47 -33.45 -7.41
N ALA A 113 -17.74 -34.55 -7.18
CA ALA A 113 -17.09 -34.81 -5.90
C ALA A 113 -15.76 -34.05 -5.74
N THR A 114 -15.15 -33.61 -6.85
CA THR A 114 -13.93 -32.79 -6.85
C THR A 114 -14.11 -31.57 -7.75
N ALA A 115 -13.42 -30.47 -7.42
CA ALA A 115 -13.51 -29.22 -8.17
C ALA A 115 -13.10 -29.37 -9.66
N VAL A 116 -12.16 -30.28 -9.95
CA VAL A 116 -11.68 -30.57 -11.32
C VAL A 116 -12.76 -31.26 -12.20
N GLU A 117 -13.84 -31.74 -11.59
CA GLU A 117 -14.97 -32.38 -12.28
C GLU A 117 -16.19 -31.44 -12.39
N ILE A 118 -16.12 -30.20 -11.89
CA ILE A 118 -17.18 -29.19 -12.03
C ILE A 118 -17.06 -28.51 -13.40
N PRO A 119 -18.08 -28.56 -14.26
CA PRO A 119 -18.05 -27.81 -15.52
C PRO A 119 -18.21 -26.31 -15.30
N ASP A 120 -17.54 -25.51 -16.14
CA ASP A 120 -17.44 -24.04 -16.07
C ASP A 120 -18.81 -23.34 -15.91
N ASP A 121 -19.87 -23.88 -16.53
CA ASP A 121 -21.23 -23.33 -16.48
C ASP A 121 -21.98 -23.64 -15.18
N LEU A 122 -21.65 -24.77 -14.54
CA LEU A 122 -22.08 -25.12 -13.18
C LEU A 122 -21.26 -24.37 -12.12
N GLU A 123 -19.96 -24.18 -12.33
CA GLU A 123 -19.10 -23.37 -11.45
C GLU A 123 -19.59 -21.91 -11.43
N SER A 124 -19.83 -21.33 -12.61
CA SER A 124 -20.41 -19.98 -12.75
C SER A 124 -21.77 -19.84 -12.07
N LEU A 125 -22.65 -20.86 -12.20
CA LEU A 125 -23.96 -20.90 -11.52
C LEU A 125 -23.82 -21.00 -10.00
N TYR A 126 -22.88 -21.82 -9.51
CA TYR A 126 -22.61 -22.01 -8.10
C TYR A 126 -22.06 -20.72 -7.48
N ASP A 127 -21.05 -20.11 -8.08
CA ASP A 127 -20.45 -18.88 -7.58
C ASP A 127 -21.45 -17.71 -7.60
N ALA A 128 -22.25 -17.55 -8.65
CA ALA A 128 -23.33 -16.56 -8.70
C ALA A 128 -24.41 -16.79 -7.63
N THR A 129 -24.63 -18.04 -7.20
CA THR A 129 -25.57 -18.39 -6.12
C THR A 129 -24.98 -18.16 -4.72
N MET A 130 -23.66 -18.37 -4.58
CA MET A 130 -22.94 -18.34 -3.30
C MET A 130 -22.27 -16.99 -3.01
N ALA A 131 -22.23 -16.07 -3.97
CA ALA A 131 -21.72 -14.71 -3.82
C ALA A 131 -22.54 -13.91 -2.79
N VAL A 132 -21.88 -13.50 -1.70
CA VAL A 132 -22.45 -12.55 -0.71
C VAL A 132 -22.58 -11.17 -1.38
N PRO A 133 -23.78 -10.56 -1.45
CA PRO A 133 -23.97 -9.25 -2.08
C PRO A 133 -23.09 -8.17 -1.44
N ASP A 134 -22.47 -7.31 -2.27
CA ASP A 134 -21.46 -6.32 -1.82
C ASP A 134 -21.94 -5.41 -0.69
N GLN A 135 -23.23 -5.03 -0.69
CA GLN A 135 -23.82 -4.17 0.35
C GLN A 135 -23.86 -4.88 1.71
N ILE A 136 -24.07 -6.21 1.72
CA ILE A 136 -24.09 -7.04 2.93
C ILE A 136 -22.66 -7.42 3.33
N ARG A 137 -21.82 -7.76 2.36
CA ARG A 137 -20.38 -7.99 2.56
C ARG A 137 -19.75 -6.79 3.27
N ALA A 138 -19.92 -5.57 2.75
CA ALA A 138 -19.36 -4.35 3.33
C ALA A 138 -20.01 -3.88 4.64
N ALA A 139 -21.22 -4.37 4.97
CA ALA A 139 -21.92 -4.03 6.22
C ALA A 139 -21.64 -5.00 7.37
N VAL A 140 -21.31 -6.27 7.08
CA VAL A 140 -21.22 -7.35 8.07
C VAL A 140 -19.81 -7.91 8.21
N LEU A 141 -19.05 -8.04 7.11
CA LEU A 141 -17.69 -8.56 7.15
C LEU A 141 -16.70 -7.43 7.43
N PRO A 142 -15.68 -7.65 8.29
CA PRO A 142 -14.55 -6.74 8.37
C PRO A 142 -13.74 -6.81 7.08
N ASP A 143 -13.58 -5.67 6.41
CA ASP A 143 -12.72 -5.51 5.22
C ASP A 143 -11.34 -6.15 5.46
N PRO A 144 -10.86 -7.10 4.64
CA PRO A 144 -9.51 -7.68 4.76
C PRO A 144 -8.37 -6.65 4.78
N HIS A 145 -8.58 -5.47 4.20
CA HIS A 145 -7.65 -4.34 4.21
C HIS A 145 -7.67 -3.50 5.50
N LEU A 146 -8.62 -3.75 6.41
CA LEU A 146 -8.73 -3.08 7.71
C LEU A 146 -7.46 -3.35 8.56
N PRO A 147 -6.81 -2.34 9.14
CA PRO A 147 -5.63 -2.57 9.98
C PRO A 147 -5.97 -3.42 11.21
N VAL A 148 -5.05 -4.27 11.68
CA VAL A 148 -5.28 -5.17 12.83
C VAL A 148 -5.80 -4.39 14.04
N SER A 149 -5.27 -3.19 14.31
CA SER A 149 -5.77 -2.31 15.40
C SER A 149 -7.29 -2.09 15.35
N ARG A 150 -7.85 -1.82 14.16
CA ARG A 150 -9.28 -1.61 13.93
C ARG A 150 -10.07 -2.93 13.83
N PHE A 151 -9.44 -4.01 13.38
CA PHE A 151 -10.02 -5.34 13.42
C PHE A 151 -10.19 -5.88 14.86
N LEU A 152 -9.27 -5.54 15.76
CA LEU A 152 -9.41 -5.83 17.20
C LEU A 152 -10.54 -5.02 17.84
N GLU A 153 -10.81 -3.81 17.37
CA GLU A 153 -12.00 -3.04 17.77
C GLU A 153 -13.31 -3.56 17.13
N PHE A 154 -13.24 -4.22 15.97
CA PHE A 154 -14.42 -4.69 15.22
C PHE A 154 -15.21 -5.75 16.01
N ARG A 155 -16.52 -5.53 16.15
CA ARG A 155 -17.42 -6.48 16.82
C ARG A 155 -17.90 -7.53 15.82
N LEU A 156 -17.38 -8.74 15.94
CA LEU A 156 -17.98 -9.93 15.33
C LEU A 156 -19.20 -10.36 16.17
N PRO A 157 -20.18 -11.09 15.60
CA PRO A 157 -21.26 -11.73 16.38
C PRO A 157 -20.73 -12.76 17.37
N GLY A 158 -21.58 -13.36 18.22
CA GLY A 158 -21.17 -14.54 18.97
C GLY A 158 -21.07 -15.79 18.08
N ILE A 159 -20.67 -16.92 18.65
CA ILE A 159 -20.82 -18.24 18.03
C ILE A 159 -21.72 -19.08 18.94
N LEU A 160 -22.72 -19.76 18.39
CA LEU A 160 -23.55 -20.71 19.14
C LEU A 160 -22.66 -21.81 19.75
N SER A 161 -22.62 -21.85 21.08
CA SER A 161 -21.93 -22.91 21.84
C SER A 161 -22.69 -24.24 21.85
N ARG A 162 -23.97 -24.23 21.47
CA ARG A 162 -24.76 -25.44 21.21
C ARG A 162 -24.70 -25.76 19.73
N ASP A 163 -24.16 -26.94 19.40
CA ASP A 163 -24.48 -27.59 18.13
C ASP A 163 -26.01 -27.77 18.07
N ALA A 164 -26.64 -27.24 17.02
CA ALA A 164 -27.96 -27.70 16.63
C ALA A 164 -27.82 -29.16 16.15
N GLU A 165 -28.67 -30.05 16.64
CA GLU A 165 -28.61 -31.48 16.28
C GLU A 165 -29.14 -31.75 14.85
N GLU A 166 -29.78 -30.76 14.22
CA GLU A 166 -30.19 -30.83 12.81
C GLU A 166 -28.97 -30.98 11.87
N LYS A 167 -29.06 -31.94 10.95
CA LYS A 167 -28.09 -32.07 9.86
C LYS A 167 -28.33 -30.93 8.87
N ALA A 168 -27.28 -30.18 8.52
CA ALA A 168 -27.37 -29.06 7.58
C ALA A 168 -28.09 -29.42 6.27
N ASP A 169 -27.85 -30.64 5.75
CA ASP A 169 -28.50 -31.25 4.58
C ASP A 169 -30.05 -31.22 4.66
N SER A 170 -30.63 -31.32 5.86
CA SER A 170 -32.08 -31.27 6.09
C SER A 170 -32.65 -29.85 6.26
N CYS A 171 -31.78 -28.85 6.40
CA CYS A 171 -32.18 -27.46 6.58
C CYS A 171 -32.51 -26.75 5.24
N PHE A 172 -32.13 -27.30 4.09
CA PHE A 172 -32.37 -26.69 2.77
C PHE A 172 -33.84 -26.81 2.32
N GLN A 173 -34.45 -25.68 1.92
CA GLN A 173 -35.85 -25.58 1.52
C GLN A 173 -36.01 -25.15 0.05
N PHE A 174 -37.17 -25.44 -0.56
CA PHE A 174 -37.46 -25.10 -1.96
C PHE A 174 -37.95 -23.66 -2.10
N GLU A 175 -38.57 -23.16 -1.04
CA GLU A 175 -39.10 -21.83 -0.82
C GLU A 175 -37.97 -20.78 -0.86
N THR A 176 -38.29 -19.58 -1.36
CA THR A 176 -37.38 -18.43 -1.39
C THR A 176 -37.11 -17.88 0.01
N ALA A 177 -35.95 -17.24 0.19
CA ALA A 177 -35.60 -16.61 1.45
C ALA A 177 -36.34 -15.29 1.68
N GLN A 178 -36.56 -14.93 2.94
CA GLN A 178 -37.35 -13.76 3.33
C GLN A 178 -36.47 -12.50 3.34
N SER A 179 -36.68 -11.59 2.37
CA SER A 179 -35.80 -10.45 2.09
C SER A 179 -35.60 -9.48 3.26
N ASN A 180 -36.57 -9.39 4.19
CA ASN A 180 -36.49 -8.53 5.37
C ASN A 180 -35.55 -9.08 6.47
N LEU A 181 -35.21 -10.36 6.46
CA LEU A 181 -34.40 -10.98 7.53
C LEU A 181 -32.91 -10.63 7.48
N ILE A 182 -32.41 -10.08 6.38
CA ILE A 182 -30.97 -9.86 6.19
C ILE A 182 -30.37 -8.94 7.27
N ILE A 183 -31.12 -7.94 7.73
CA ILE A 183 -30.69 -7.05 8.84
C ILE A 183 -30.56 -7.83 10.16
N THR A 184 -31.36 -8.87 10.37
CA THR A 184 -31.34 -9.67 11.61
C THR A 184 -30.08 -10.53 11.75
N LEU A 185 -29.43 -10.88 10.62
CA LEU A 185 -28.18 -11.66 10.61
C LEU A 185 -27.01 -10.94 11.30
N ILE A 186 -27.03 -9.60 11.33
CA ILE A 186 -25.97 -8.79 11.96
C ILE A 186 -26.05 -8.87 13.49
N SER A 187 -27.22 -9.22 14.03
CA SER A 187 -27.51 -9.27 15.48
C SER A 187 -27.72 -10.69 16.03
N GLN A 188 -27.49 -11.72 15.21
CA GLN A 188 -27.58 -13.13 15.60
C GLN A 188 -26.18 -13.72 15.72
N ASP A 189 -25.96 -14.60 16.70
CA ASP A 189 -24.74 -15.41 16.77
C ASP A 189 -24.58 -16.28 15.51
N LEU A 190 -23.38 -16.75 15.24
CA LEU A 190 -23.11 -17.65 14.12
C LEU A 190 -23.51 -19.09 14.45
N PRO A 191 -24.04 -19.87 13.48
CA PRO A 191 -24.13 -21.33 13.61
C PRO A 191 -22.76 -21.95 13.87
N SER A 192 -22.70 -23.10 14.54
CA SER A 192 -21.41 -23.73 14.86
C SER A 192 -20.60 -24.04 13.58
N LYS A 193 -19.26 -23.97 13.64
CA LYS A 193 -18.41 -24.19 12.46
C LYS A 193 -18.68 -25.56 11.80
N LYS A 194 -19.00 -26.57 12.61
CA LYS A 194 -19.38 -27.93 12.16
C LYS A 194 -20.66 -27.93 11.31
N PHE A 195 -21.65 -27.12 11.67
CA PHE A 195 -22.86 -26.90 10.85
C PHE A 195 -22.53 -26.17 9.54
N VAL A 196 -21.76 -25.07 9.61
CA VAL A 196 -21.39 -24.27 8.43
C VAL A 196 -20.55 -25.07 7.43
N ASP A 197 -19.54 -25.82 7.91
CA ASP A 197 -18.75 -26.75 7.11
C ASP A 197 -19.61 -27.87 6.49
N GLY A 198 -20.69 -28.28 7.17
CA GLY A 198 -21.68 -29.23 6.66
C GLY A 198 -22.53 -28.63 5.54
N ALA A 199 -23.15 -27.48 5.79
CA ALA A 199 -23.96 -26.75 4.82
C ALA A 199 -23.16 -26.46 3.54
N HIS A 200 -21.91 -26.03 3.66
CA HIS A 200 -21.04 -25.78 2.52
C HIS A 200 -20.71 -27.04 1.70
N ARG A 201 -20.68 -28.25 2.30
CA ARG A 201 -20.51 -29.50 1.53
C ARG A 201 -21.80 -29.95 0.84
N ALA A 202 -22.96 -29.63 1.41
CA ALA A 202 -24.26 -30.05 0.90
C ALA A 202 -24.87 -29.09 -0.13
N VAL A 203 -24.53 -27.78 -0.08
CA VAL A 203 -25.21 -26.73 -0.87
C VAL A 203 -25.09 -26.92 -2.38
N GLY A 204 -24.00 -27.49 -2.88
CA GLY A 204 -23.86 -27.82 -4.31
C GLY A 204 -24.91 -28.84 -4.80
N GLN A 205 -25.17 -29.90 -4.01
CA GLN A 205 -26.24 -30.84 -4.33
C GLN A 205 -27.62 -30.22 -4.10
N ALA A 206 -27.81 -29.46 -3.01
CA ALA A 206 -29.07 -28.79 -2.73
C ALA A 206 -29.50 -27.82 -3.86
N LEU A 207 -28.54 -27.10 -4.46
CA LEU A 207 -28.76 -26.24 -5.62
C LEU A 207 -29.22 -27.04 -6.84
N LEU A 208 -28.56 -28.17 -7.15
CA LEU A 208 -28.99 -29.07 -8.24
C LEU A 208 -30.36 -29.71 -7.98
N ASP A 209 -30.68 -29.99 -6.72
CA ASP A 209 -31.98 -30.52 -6.29
C ASP A 209 -33.10 -29.46 -6.35
N GLY A 210 -32.79 -28.18 -6.62
CA GLY A 210 -33.77 -27.10 -6.75
C GLY A 210 -34.07 -26.33 -5.46
N LYS A 211 -33.25 -26.51 -4.41
CA LYS A 211 -33.36 -25.74 -3.16
C LYS A 211 -32.95 -24.28 -3.38
N ARG A 212 -33.67 -23.34 -2.76
CA ARG A 212 -33.49 -21.89 -2.95
C ARG A 212 -33.08 -21.15 -1.67
N SER A 213 -33.23 -21.78 -0.52
CA SER A 213 -32.91 -21.22 0.79
C SER A 213 -32.43 -22.29 1.78
N ILE A 214 -31.83 -21.83 2.88
CA ILE A 214 -31.51 -22.63 4.06
C ILE A 214 -32.27 -22.09 5.27
N ARG A 215 -32.84 -22.99 6.07
CA ARG A 215 -33.47 -22.67 7.36
C ARG A 215 -32.43 -22.11 8.33
N ASN A 216 -32.77 -21.00 8.98
CA ASN A 216 -31.96 -20.42 10.06
C ASN A 216 -31.97 -21.36 11.28
N PRO A 217 -30.83 -21.87 11.78
CA PRO A 217 -30.80 -22.80 12.92
C PRO A 217 -31.20 -22.17 14.26
N HIS A 218 -31.32 -20.83 14.34
CA HIS A 218 -31.84 -20.11 15.51
C HIS A 218 -33.37 -20.02 15.49
N HIS A 219 -33.97 -20.02 14.30
CA HIS A 219 -35.36 -19.69 14.06
C HIS A 219 -35.89 -20.55 12.90
N ALA A 220 -36.51 -21.70 13.21
CA ALA A 220 -36.92 -22.68 12.19
C ALA A 220 -37.94 -22.16 11.14
N SER A 221 -38.62 -21.04 11.44
CA SER A 221 -39.54 -20.31 10.56
C SER A 221 -38.85 -19.33 9.59
N HIS A 222 -37.56 -19.05 9.77
CA HIS A 222 -36.79 -18.09 9.00
C HIS A 222 -36.01 -18.78 7.89
N LEU A 223 -36.22 -18.34 6.64
CA LEU A 223 -35.52 -18.85 5.47
C LEU A 223 -34.50 -17.82 4.99
N LEU A 224 -33.25 -18.26 4.79
CA LEU A 224 -32.10 -17.44 4.44
C LEU A 224 -31.55 -17.83 3.06
N PRO A 225 -31.01 -16.89 2.27
CA PRO A 225 -30.49 -17.19 0.94
C PRO A 225 -29.19 -18.00 1.02
N LEU A 226 -28.90 -18.82 0.00
CA LEU A 226 -27.79 -19.80 0.06
C LEU A 226 -26.40 -19.16 0.28
N TRP A 227 -26.17 -17.94 -0.24
CA TRP A 227 -24.94 -17.16 0.02
C TRP A 227 -24.67 -16.88 1.51
N VAL A 228 -25.66 -17.01 2.40
CA VAL A 228 -25.45 -16.84 3.85
C VAL A 228 -24.44 -17.85 4.40
N ILE A 229 -24.32 -19.02 3.76
CA ILE A 229 -23.35 -20.06 4.12
C ILE A 229 -21.92 -19.55 3.87
N THR A 230 -21.70 -18.80 2.78
CA THR A 230 -20.43 -18.12 2.48
C THR A 230 -20.15 -17.04 3.52
N LEU A 231 -21.14 -16.19 3.83
CA LEU A 231 -21.02 -15.14 4.85
C LEU A 231 -20.64 -15.73 6.23
N TRP A 232 -21.31 -16.79 6.67
CA TRP A 232 -20.97 -17.48 7.91
C TRP A 232 -19.56 -18.08 7.86
N ARG A 233 -19.13 -18.67 6.73
CA ARG A 233 -17.78 -19.25 6.58
C ARG A 233 -16.69 -18.19 6.67
N GLU A 234 -16.90 -17.02 6.07
CA GLU A 234 -15.96 -15.89 6.15
C GLU A 234 -15.92 -15.27 7.55
N LEU A 235 -17.07 -15.12 8.23
CA LEU A 235 -17.12 -14.67 9.63
C LEU A 235 -16.43 -15.67 10.58
N HIS A 236 -16.57 -16.98 10.36
CA HIS A 236 -15.79 -18.01 11.08
C HIS A 236 -14.28 -17.90 10.83
N GLY A 237 -13.86 -17.46 9.63
CA GLY A 237 -12.47 -17.09 9.35
C GLY A 237 -11.98 -15.94 10.22
N ALA A 238 -12.74 -14.84 10.27
CA ALA A 238 -12.44 -13.71 11.15
C ALA A 238 -12.36 -14.11 12.63
N HIS A 239 -13.27 -14.96 13.11
CA HIS A 239 -13.23 -15.50 14.46
C HIS A 239 -12.01 -16.37 14.76
N ALA A 240 -11.52 -17.15 13.80
CA ALA A 240 -10.33 -17.98 13.99
C ALA A 240 -9.04 -17.14 14.05
N VAL A 241 -9.00 -16.04 13.31
CA VAL A 241 -7.83 -15.15 13.21
C VAL A 241 -7.74 -14.16 14.38
N LYS A 242 -8.87 -13.60 14.83
CA LYS A 242 -8.90 -12.53 15.85
C LYS A 242 -8.14 -12.86 17.15
N PRO A 243 -8.35 -14.02 17.81
CA PRO A 243 -7.62 -14.34 19.04
C PRO A 243 -6.09 -14.43 18.87
N ALA A 244 -5.59 -14.75 17.67
CA ALA A 244 -4.16 -14.77 17.40
C ALA A 244 -3.57 -13.35 17.32
N TRP A 245 -4.32 -12.39 16.78
CA TRP A 245 -3.94 -10.98 16.80
C TRP A 245 -4.05 -10.35 18.21
N GLU A 246 -5.03 -10.79 19.02
CA GLU A 246 -5.17 -10.37 20.41
C GLU A 246 -4.01 -10.91 21.28
N GLU A 247 -3.68 -12.20 21.14
CA GLU A 247 -2.48 -12.81 21.73
C GLU A 247 -1.22 -12.04 21.34
N GLY A 248 -1.04 -11.76 20.04
CA GLY A 248 0.14 -11.05 19.53
C GLY A 248 0.26 -9.60 19.99
N SER A 249 -0.84 -8.85 20.05
CA SER A 249 -0.83 -7.48 20.57
C SER A 249 -0.54 -7.43 22.06
N ASN A 250 -1.10 -8.36 22.84
CA ASN A 250 -0.88 -8.45 24.28
C ASN A 250 0.53 -8.94 24.62
N TRP A 251 1.06 -9.92 23.88
CA TRP A 251 2.44 -10.40 24.00
C TRP A 251 3.45 -9.30 23.72
N LEU A 252 3.27 -8.55 22.62
CA LEU A 252 4.11 -7.38 22.31
C LEU A 252 4.03 -6.30 23.39
N ARG A 253 2.85 -6.06 23.97
CA ARG A 253 2.69 -5.07 25.05
C ARG A 253 3.44 -5.47 26.32
N SER A 254 3.31 -6.73 26.76
CA SER A 254 4.08 -7.29 27.89
C SER A 254 5.57 -7.06 27.68
N ARG A 255 6.11 -7.38 26.49
CA ARG A 255 7.53 -7.19 26.17
C ARG A 255 7.99 -5.72 26.06
N ILE A 256 7.07 -4.77 25.94
CA ILE A 256 7.37 -3.33 26.02
C ILE A 256 7.32 -2.85 27.48
N GLU A 257 6.38 -3.36 28.27
CA GLU A 257 6.21 -3.05 29.70
C GLU A 257 7.31 -3.66 30.59
N GLU A 258 7.83 -4.84 30.21
CA GLU A 258 9.00 -5.50 30.82
C GLU A 258 10.32 -4.72 30.59
N GLY A 259 10.39 -3.93 29.52
CA GLY A 259 11.58 -3.15 29.15
C GLY A 259 12.77 -3.98 28.66
N GLY A 260 13.99 -3.45 28.88
CA GLY A 260 15.25 -4.07 28.45
C GLY A 260 15.73 -3.62 27.05
N PRO A 261 16.87 -4.17 26.56
CA PRO A 261 17.54 -3.67 25.35
C PRO A 261 16.69 -3.83 24.08
N ASP A 262 15.86 -4.87 24.02
CA ASP A 262 15.03 -5.19 22.86
C ASP A 262 13.68 -4.45 22.80
N THR A 263 13.39 -3.57 23.78
CA THR A 263 12.14 -2.75 23.82
C THR A 263 11.86 -2.04 22.49
N ALA A 264 12.92 -1.60 21.79
CA ALA A 264 12.82 -0.94 20.50
C ALA A 264 12.26 -1.84 19.38
N ILE A 265 12.62 -3.14 19.32
CA ILE A 265 12.11 -4.03 18.28
C ILE A 265 10.68 -4.47 18.58
N PHE A 266 10.31 -4.69 19.86
CA PHE A 266 8.92 -4.92 20.24
C PHE A 266 8.03 -3.70 19.96
N SER A 267 8.52 -2.48 20.25
CA SER A 267 7.83 -1.22 19.92
C SER A 267 7.69 -0.99 18.42
N ARG A 268 8.65 -1.43 17.60
CA ARG A 268 8.52 -1.44 16.13
C ARG A 268 7.48 -2.47 15.69
N ALA A 269 7.54 -3.71 16.19
CA ALA A 269 6.58 -4.75 15.87
C ALA A 269 5.14 -4.35 16.23
N HIS A 270 4.92 -3.69 17.36
CA HIS A 270 3.58 -3.22 17.77
C HIS A 270 3.06 -2.11 16.84
N ARG A 271 3.92 -1.19 16.38
CA ARG A 271 3.57 -0.21 15.34
C ARG A 271 3.26 -0.88 13.99
N HIS A 272 4.03 -1.90 13.60
CA HIS A 272 3.78 -2.66 12.37
C HIS A 272 2.45 -3.41 12.44
N LEU A 273 2.16 -4.13 13.54
CA LEU A 273 0.87 -4.82 13.77
C LEU A 273 -0.29 -3.83 13.65
N ALA A 274 -0.21 -2.68 14.32
CA ALA A 274 -1.30 -1.70 14.34
C ALA A 274 -1.68 -1.16 12.94
N LEU A 275 -0.76 -1.22 11.96
CA LEU A 275 -0.94 -0.72 10.59
C LEU A 275 -1.13 -1.81 9.53
N LEU A 276 -0.74 -3.06 9.84
CA LEU A 276 -0.85 -4.21 8.94
C LEU A 276 -2.35 -4.54 8.68
N PRO A 277 -2.77 -4.83 7.44
CA PRO A 277 -4.09 -5.41 7.17
C PRO A 277 -4.30 -6.74 7.91
N TRP A 278 -5.49 -7.03 8.41
CA TRP A 278 -5.70 -8.22 9.24
C TRP A 278 -5.74 -9.54 8.46
N ASP A 279 -6.20 -9.53 7.19
CA ASP A 279 -6.33 -10.72 6.34
C ASP A 279 -6.15 -10.45 4.83
N ARG A 280 -5.40 -9.42 4.45
CA ARG A 280 -5.04 -9.18 3.03
C ARG A 280 -4.17 -10.36 2.54
N PRO A 281 -4.36 -10.88 1.31
CA PRO A 281 -3.38 -11.76 0.68
C PRO A 281 -1.96 -11.16 0.75
N LEU A 282 -0.97 -12.00 1.05
CA LEU A 282 0.43 -11.56 1.04
C LEU A 282 0.86 -11.19 -0.39
N VAL A 283 1.81 -10.26 -0.48
CA VAL A 283 2.45 -9.84 -1.73
C VAL A 283 3.95 -10.15 -1.68
N GLY A 284 4.53 -10.50 -2.83
CA GLY A 284 5.95 -10.83 -3.00
C GLY A 284 6.20 -12.33 -3.22
N PRO A 285 7.46 -12.80 -3.26
CA PRO A 285 7.79 -14.18 -3.64
C PRO A 285 7.27 -15.27 -2.67
N ALA A 286 6.83 -14.90 -1.46
CA ALA A 286 6.17 -15.79 -0.50
C ALA A 286 4.69 -16.06 -0.85
N ALA A 287 4.10 -15.28 -1.75
CA ALA A 287 2.66 -15.26 -2.00
C ALA A 287 2.21 -16.41 -2.92
N SER A 288 2.09 -17.62 -2.36
CA SER A 288 1.06 -18.54 -2.89
C SER A 288 -0.31 -17.93 -2.57
N GLY A 289 -1.21 -17.89 -3.56
CA GLY A 289 -2.42 -17.04 -3.56
C GLY A 289 -3.46 -17.32 -2.47
N SER A 290 -3.23 -18.31 -1.60
CA SER A 290 -4.06 -18.65 -0.44
C SER A 290 -3.52 -18.13 0.90
N ILE A 291 -2.33 -17.49 0.93
CA ILE A 291 -1.71 -17.00 2.16
C ILE A 291 -2.07 -15.53 2.40
N THR A 292 -2.58 -15.22 3.58
CA THR A 292 -2.94 -13.86 4.02
C THR A 292 -2.03 -13.37 5.15
N THR A 293 -2.08 -12.06 5.42
CA THR A 293 -1.37 -11.42 6.53
C THR A 293 -1.70 -12.02 7.90
N ALA A 294 -2.86 -12.65 8.07
CA ALA A 294 -3.27 -13.37 9.28
C ALA A 294 -2.23 -14.40 9.75
N VAL A 295 -1.50 -15.04 8.83
CA VAL A 295 -0.46 -16.02 9.19
C VAL A 295 0.66 -15.39 10.04
N LEU A 296 0.97 -14.10 9.80
CA LEU A 296 2.06 -13.38 10.44
C LEU A 296 1.83 -13.20 11.95
N ALA A 297 0.60 -13.34 12.44
CA ALA A 297 0.30 -13.42 13.87
C ALA A 297 1.06 -14.57 14.58
N GLY A 298 1.40 -15.65 13.85
CA GLY A 298 2.17 -16.78 14.38
C GLY A 298 3.61 -16.44 14.80
N PHE A 299 4.19 -15.33 14.30
CA PHE A 299 5.45 -14.81 14.83
C PHE A 299 5.30 -14.28 16.26
N LEU A 300 4.17 -13.64 16.57
CA LEU A 300 3.98 -12.81 17.77
C LEU A 300 3.51 -13.62 18.99
N SER A 301 4.07 -14.81 19.15
CA SER A 301 3.78 -15.70 20.28
C SER A 301 5.07 -16.37 20.75
N GLY A 302 5.24 -16.53 22.05
CA GLY A 302 6.40 -17.24 22.62
C GLY A 302 6.30 -18.77 22.54
N SER A 303 5.09 -19.32 22.47
CA SER A 303 4.85 -20.78 22.55
C SER A 303 4.48 -21.41 21.21
N ARG A 304 3.89 -20.67 20.27
CA ARG A 304 3.52 -21.19 18.95
C ARG A 304 4.77 -21.54 18.13
N TRP A 305 4.70 -22.67 17.43
CA TRP A 305 5.73 -23.12 16.49
C TRP A 305 5.58 -22.42 15.14
N MET A 306 6.68 -22.29 14.40
CA MET A 306 6.62 -21.81 13.01
C MET A 306 5.97 -22.88 12.13
N SER A 307 4.97 -22.46 11.33
CA SER A 307 4.42 -23.27 10.24
C SER A 307 5.29 -23.17 8.99
N ASP A 308 5.15 -24.14 8.08
CA ASP A 308 5.79 -24.16 6.76
C ASP A 308 5.66 -22.80 6.06
N THR A 309 4.46 -22.23 6.06
CA THR A 309 4.14 -20.90 5.50
C THR A 309 4.95 -19.74 6.08
N LEU A 310 5.30 -19.78 7.37
CA LEU A 310 6.16 -18.78 8.01
C LEU A 310 7.63 -19.00 7.65
N MET A 311 8.06 -20.25 7.54
CA MET A 311 9.41 -20.62 7.08
C MET A 311 9.62 -20.22 5.61
N ASP A 312 8.61 -20.42 4.75
CA ASP A 312 8.59 -19.97 3.36
C ASP A 312 8.64 -18.44 3.27
N SER A 313 7.86 -17.74 4.11
CA SER A 313 7.86 -16.27 4.19
C SER A 313 9.21 -15.69 4.60
N MET A 314 9.89 -16.31 5.57
CA MET A 314 11.26 -15.92 5.95
C MET A 314 12.27 -16.24 4.85
N SER A 315 12.15 -17.41 4.21
CA SER A 315 13.04 -17.85 3.13
C SER A 315 12.94 -16.95 1.89
N ALA A 316 11.73 -16.56 1.50
CA ALA A 316 11.48 -15.58 0.45
C ALA A 316 12.06 -14.19 0.78
N CYS A 317 11.90 -13.72 2.03
CA CYS A 317 12.49 -12.46 2.48
C CYS A 317 14.03 -12.47 2.40
N MET A 318 14.67 -13.59 2.76
CA MET A 318 16.12 -13.75 2.59
C MET A 318 16.52 -13.88 1.11
N ALA A 319 15.73 -14.54 0.27
CA ALA A 319 16.00 -14.66 -1.16
C ALA A 319 15.96 -13.31 -1.88
N THR A 320 14.99 -12.44 -1.56
CA THR A 320 14.99 -11.03 -2.03
C THR A 320 16.26 -10.31 -1.56
N ARG A 321 16.62 -10.42 -0.28
CA ARG A 321 17.84 -9.81 0.26
C ARG A 321 19.14 -10.32 -0.37
N ILE A 322 19.18 -11.56 -0.90
CA ILE A 322 20.34 -12.05 -1.68
C ILE A 322 20.44 -11.28 -3.01
N CYS A 323 19.33 -11.03 -3.69
CA CYS A 323 19.29 -10.29 -4.96
C CYS A 323 19.60 -8.79 -4.80
N GLU A 324 19.44 -8.25 -3.58
CA GLU A 324 19.76 -6.87 -3.21
C GLU A 324 21.20 -6.69 -2.66
N ALA A 325 21.90 -7.79 -2.37
CA ALA A 325 23.21 -7.79 -1.70
C ALA A 325 24.39 -7.71 -2.69
N SER A 326 25.62 -7.89 -2.18
CA SER A 326 26.81 -7.87 -3.03
C SER A 326 26.81 -9.06 -4.01
N PRO A 327 27.51 -8.98 -5.16
CA PRO A 327 27.63 -10.10 -6.10
C PRO A 327 28.23 -11.37 -5.49
N GLU A 328 28.85 -11.29 -4.32
CA GLU A 328 29.36 -12.45 -3.58
C GLU A 328 28.20 -13.26 -2.97
N SER A 329 27.12 -12.60 -2.53
CA SER A 329 25.91 -13.24 -1.99
C SER A 329 25.16 -14.06 -3.05
N HIS A 330 25.29 -13.74 -4.34
CA HIS A 330 24.76 -14.57 -5.43
C HIS A 330 25.39 -15.96 -5.55
N GLN A 331 26.43 -16.28 -4.76
CA GLN A 331 26.93 -17.66 -4.61
C GLN A 331 26.03 -18.53 -3.72
N ALA A 332 25.08 -17.93 -3.01
CA ALA A 332 24.08 -18.62 -2.20
C ALA A 332 22.70 -18.62 -2.88
N LEU A 333 21.95 -19.71 -2.73
CA LEU A 333 20.55 -19.82 -3.14
C LEU A 333 19.72 -20.28 -1.96
N ILE A 334 18.71 -19.51 -1.57
CA ILE A 334 17.73 -19.90 -0.55
C ILE A 334 16.48 -20.44 -1.23
N VAL A 335 15.97 -21.57 -0.72
CA VAL A 335 14.72 -22.21 -1.19
C VAL A 335 13.74 -22.37 -0.04
N ASP A 336 12.46 -22.42 -0.40
CA ASP A 336 11.32 -22.68 0.48
C ASP A 336 11.17 -24.18 0.81
N THR A 337 10.21 -24.50 1.68
CA THR A 337 9.97 -25.85 2.21
C THR A 337 9.49 -26.85 1.13
N THR A 338 8.99 -26.38 -0.01
CA THR A 338 8.58 -27.24 -1.14
C THR A 338 9.73 -28.09 -1.64
N PHE A 339 10.97 -27.58 -1.59
CA PHE A 339 12.16 -28.36 -1.94
C PHE A 339 12.21 -29.70 -1.17
N MET A 340 12.09 -29.66 0.15
CA MET A 340 12.18 -30.84 0.99
C MET A 340 10.91 -31.71 0.94
N LEU A 341 9.75 -31.13 0.62
CA LEU A 341 8.53 -31.88 0.32
C LEU A 341 8.69 -32.72 -0.97
N GLU A 342 9.24 -32.15 -2.04
CA GLU A 342 9.50 -32.87 -3.29
C GLU A 342 10.59 -33.94 -3.13
N ILE A 343 11.70 -33.64 -2.43
CA ILE A 343 12.72 -34.65 -2.07
C ILE A 343 12.08 -35.81 -1.27
N ASN A 344 11.16 -35.51 -0.35
CA ASN A 344 10.51 -36.55 0.46
C ASN A 344 9.49 -37.42 -0.29
N ARG A 345 8.94 -36.97 -1.42
CA ARG A 345 8.04 -37.78 -2.27
C ARG A 345 8.76 -38.93 -2.98
N ALA A 346 10.09 -38.88 -3.11
CA ALA A 346 10.86 -39.94 -3.73
C ALA A 346 10.81 -41.25 -2.92
N LYS A 347 10.40 -42.33 -3.57
CA LYS A 347 10.33 -43.69 -3.00
C LYS A 347 11.61 -44.52 -3.25
N ASN A 348 12.42 -44.12 -4.23
CA ASN A 348 13.65 -44.81 -4.64
C ASN A 348 14.55 -43.87 -5.48
N ALA A 349 15.79 -44.30 -5.73
CA ALA A 349 16.78 -43.52 -6.49
C ALA A 349 16.44 -43.32 -7.98
N SER A 350 15.61 -44.18 -8.58
CA SER A 350 15.18 -44.04 -9.97
C SER A 350 14.16 -42.93 -10.19
N HIS A 351 13.46 -42.48 -9.14
CA HIS A 351 12.51 -41.36 -9.18
C HIS A 351 13.13 -40.10 -9.83
N PHE A 352 14.31 -39.68 -9.37
CA PHE A 352 15.02 -38.52 -9.89
C PHE A 352 15.69 -38.74 -11.26
N LYS A 353 15.73 -39.98 -11.77
CA LYS A 353 16.24 -40.28 -13.12
C LYS A 353 15.15 -40.17 -14.19
N THR A 354 13.90 -40.47 -13.86
CA THR A 354 12.79 -40.56 -14.84
C THR A 354 11.67 -39.55 -14.65
N LYS A 355 11.45 -39.04 -13.42
CA LYS A 355 10.30 -38.19 -13.10
C LYS A 355 10.63 -37.12 -12.06
N VAL A 356 11.53 -36.19 -12.41
CA VAL A 356 11.72 -34.96 -11.63
C VAL A 356 10.49 -34.06 -11.81
N CYS A 357 9.94 -33.55 -10.70
CA CYS A 357 8.79 -32.65 -10.73
C CYS A 357 9.13 -31.29 -11.39
N ARG A 358 8.14 -30.40 -11.52
CA ARG A 358 8.36 -29.06 -12.11
C ARG A 358 9.32 -28.24 -11.24
N THR A 359 9.00 -28.13 -9.95
CA THR A 359 9.75 -27.34 -8.95
C THR A 359 11.23 -27.71 -8.88
N LEU A 360 11.56 -29.01 -8.79
CA LEU A 360 12.96 -29.46 -8.76
C LEU A 360 13.70 -29.20 -10.09
N ARG A 361 13.04 -29.27 -11.25
CA ARG A 361 13.68 -28.91 -12.54
C ARG A 361 13.91 -27.41 -12.70
N GLU A 362 13.04 -26.58 -12.15
CA GLU A 362 13.22 -25.12 -12.13
C GLU A 362 14.30 -24.72 -11.11
N LEU A 363 14.41 -25.43 -9.99
CA LEU A 363 15.51 -25.31 -9.04
C LEU A 363 16.86 -25.74 -9.63
N GLU A 364 16.91 -26.89 -10.32
CA GLU A 364 18.14 -27.40 -10.96
C GLU A 364 18.73 -26.40 -11.96
N LYS A 365 17.90 -25.67 -12.72
CA LYS A 365 18.35 -24.56 -13.59
C LYS A 365 18.88 -23.37 -12.78
N ARG A 366 18.21 -23.02 -11.67
CA ARG A 366 18.66 -21.95 -10.76
C ARG A 366 19.99 -22.30 -10.06
N LEU A 367 20.40 -23.57 -10.06
CA LEU A 367 21.66 -24.07 -9.50
C LEU A 367 22.85 -24.05 -10.48
N GLU A 368 22.69 -23.56 -11.71
CA GLU A 368 23.78 -23.43 -12.69
C GLU A 368 24.82 -22.34 -12.32
N VAL A 369 24.50 -21.44 -11.39
CA VAL A 369 25.31 -20.28 -10.96
C VAL A 369 25.71 -20.28 -9.47
N PRO A 370 24.78 -20.47 -8.49
CA PRO A 370 25.13 -20.45 -7.08
C PRO A 370 25.84 -21.73 -6.66
N LYS A 371 26.81 -21.60 -5.74
CA LYS A 371 27.64 -22.70 -5.25
C LYS A 371 27.02 -23.44 -4.07
N ILE A 372 26.18 -22.76 -3.29
CA ILE A 372 25.59 -23.30 -2.05
C ILE A 372 24.08 -23.09 -2.06
N LEU A 373 23.31 -24.17 -1.85
CA LEU A 373 21.88 -24.10 -1.55
C LEU A 373 21.64 -24.14 -0.05
N TYR A 374 20.73 -23.31 0.44
CA TYR A 374 20.25 -23.30 1.82
C TYR A 374 18.74 -23.54 1.86
N ALA A 375 18.27 -24.39 2.78
CA ALA A 375 16.86 -24.72 2.96
C ALA A 375 16.49 -24.87 4.45
N PRO A 376 15.33 -24.37 4.90
CA PRO A 376 14.71 -24.84 6.14
C PRO A 376 14.14 -26.25 5.93
N VAL A 377 14.25 -27.10 6.94
CA VAL A 377 13.82 -28.51 6.84
C VAL A 377 13.04 -28.92 8.08
N PHE A 378 11.79 -29.32 7.89
CA PHE A 378 10.99 -29.94 8.94
C PHE A 378 11.32 -31.43 9.07
N LEU A 379 11.43 -31.92 10.30
CA LEU A 379 11.67 -33.32 10.64
C LEU A 379 10.41 -33.90 11.31
N PRO A 380 9.46 -34.50 10.58
CA PRO A 380 8.11 -34.76 11.09
C PRO A 380 8.02 -35.68 12.30
N GLN A 381 9.01 -36.58 12.49
CA GLN A 381 9.08 -37.50 13.63
C GLN A 381 9.54 -36.80 14.91
N GLN A 382 10.48 -35.86 14.80
CA GLN A 382 10.95 -35.01 15.90
C GLN A 382 10.08 -33.76 16.07
N LYS A 383 9.21 -33.46 15.09
CA LYS A 383 8.36 -32.27 15.06
C LYS A 383 9.16 -30.96 15.06
N HIS A 384 10.36 -31.00 14.49
CA HIS A 384 11.44 -30.02 14.68
C HIS A 384 11.87 -29.37 13.37
N TRP A 385 12.45 -28.16 13.43
CA TRP A 385 12.99 -27.42 12.30
C TRP A 385 14.52 -27.36 12.38
N ILE A 386 15.20 -27.82 11.34
CA ILE A 386 16.65 -27.66 11.17
C ILE A 386 16.95 -26.81 9.94
N SER A 387 18.19 -26.34 9.84
CA SER A 387 18.75 -25.69 8.66
C SER A 387 19.61 -26.67 7.86
N LEU A 388 19.53 -26.66 6.54
CA LEU A 388 20.36 -27.48 5.64
C LEU A 388 21.15 -26.56 4.70
N ALA A 389 22.43 -26.88 4.48
CA ALA A 389 23.27 -26.25 3.47
C ALA A 389 23.94 -27.32 2.58
N ILE A 390 23.92 -27.13 1.26
CA ILE A 390 24.48 -28.06 0.27
C ILE A 390 25.49 -27.29 -0.59
N ASP A 391 26.77 -27.64 -0.51
CA ASP A 391 27.85 -27.07 -1.32
C ASP A 391 28.14 -27.97 -2.54
N PHE A 392 27.79 -27.47 -3.72
CA PHE A 392 27.97 -28.17 -5.00
C PHE A 392 29.43 -28.12 -5.51
N THR A 393 30.25 -27.23 -4.96
CA THR A 393 31.69 -27.12 -5.27
C THR A 393 32.50 -28.12 -4.43
N ALA A 394 32.24 -28.18 -3.13
CA ALA A 394 32.86 -29.13 -2.22
C ALA A 394 32.27 -30.55 -2.32
N LYS A 395 31.09 -30.69 -2.96
CA LYS A 395 30.26 -31.91 -2.95
C LYS A 395 30.00 -32.41 -1.54
N SER A 396 29.52 -31.52 -0.69
CA SER A 396 29.17 -31.81 0.70
C SER A 396 27.84 -31.16 1.08
N PHE A 397 27.23 -31.63 2.16
CA PHE A 397 26.16 -30.92 2.83
C PHE A 397 26.31 -31.03 4.34
N CYS A 398 25.80 -30.01 5.03
CA CYS A 398 25.78 -29.93 6.48
C CYS A 398 24.42 -29.42 6.95
N HIS A 399 24.16 -29.56 8.25
CA HIS A 399 22.98 -28.98 8.87
C HIS A 399 23.33 -28.20 10.14
N GLY A 400 22.37 -27.40 10.59
CA GLY A 400 22.40 -26.74 11.89
C GLY A 400 21.10 -27.05 12.62
N ASP A 401 21.22 -27.68 13.79
CA ASP A 401 20.13 -28.24 14.59
C ASP A 401 20.22 -27.66 16.01
N SER A 402 19.28 -26.78 16.35
CA SER A 402 19.36 -25.97 17.58
C SER A 402 18.94 -26.69 18.87
N ASP A 403 18.31 -27.86 18.77
CA ASP A 403 17.90 -28.69 19.94
C ASP A 403 18.99 -29.72 20.30
N ALA A 404 19.80 -30.11 19.33
CA ALA A 404 20.85 -31.09 19.47
C ALA A 404 22.07 -30.65 20.30
N ASP A 405 22.81 -31.65 20.79
CA ASP A 405 24.22 -31.51 21.14
C ASP A 405 25.09 -31.66 19.87
N GLU A 406 26.27 -31.03 19.88
CA GLU A 406 27.18 -31.00 18.72
C GLU A 406 27.51 -32.41 18.21
N GLY A 407 27.15 -32.69 16.95
CA GLY A 407 27.37 -34.00 16.32
C GLY A 407 26.13 -34.88 16.18
N SER A 408 24.92 -34.36 16.40
CA SER A 408 23.69 -35.05 15.93
C SER A 408 23.75 -35.38 14.44
N ALA A 409 23.08 -36.47 14.07
CA ALA A 409 22.96 -36.92 12.69
C ALA A 409 21.53 -36.72 12.19
N ILE A 410 21.38 -36.11 11.01
CA ILE A 410 20.11 -36.02 10.29
C ILE A 410 19.49 -37.43 10.18
N PRO A 411 18.16 -37.59 10.35
CA PRO A 411 17.50 -38.87 10.17
C PRO A 411 17.91 -39.56 8.85
N LYS A 412 18.53 -40.75 8.94
CA LYS A 412 19.11 -41.49 7.81
C LYS A 412 18.20 -41.61 6.57
N PRO A 413 16.86 -41.79 6.68
CA PRO A 413 15.99 -41.82 5.50
C PRO A 413 15.94 -40.49 4.71
N LEU A 414 16.15 -39.36 5.37
CA LEU A 414 16.18 -38.05 4.74
C LEU A 414 17.51 -37.85 3.98
N VAL A 415 18.63 -38.16 4.64
CA VAL A 415 19.97 -38.22 4.03
C VAL A 415 19.95 -39.11 2.79
N GLN A 416 19.37 -40.30 2.88
CA GLN A 416 19.29 -41.25 1.77
C GLN A 416 18.53 -40.66 0.56
N LYS A 417 17.40 -39.98 0.76
CA LYS A 417 16.65 -39.34 -0.33
C LYS A 417 17.39 -38.14 -0.93
N LEU A 418 18.07 -37.34 -0.10
CA LEU A 418 18.88 -36.23 -0.58
C LEU A 418 20.04 -36.73 -1.44
N GLN A 419 20.75 -37.77 -0.98
CA GLN A 419 21.80 -38.47 -1.72
C GLN A 419 21.30 -39.05 -3.06
N TRP A 420 20.07 -39.56 -3.11
CA TRP A 420 19.46 -40.05 -4.36
C TRP A 420 19.30 -38.93 -5.40
N TRP A 421 18.87 -37.73 -4.99
CA TRP A 421 18.75 -36.58 -5.88
C TRP A 421 20.13 -36.06 -6.31
N LEU A 422 21.03 -35.83 -5.35
CA LEU A 422 22.38 -35.33 -5.62
C LEU A 422 23.17 -36.27 -6.55
N THR A 423 23.11 -37.58 -6.31
CA THR A 423 23.75 -38.60 -7.18
C THR A 423 23.13 -38.64 -8.57
N ALA A 424 21.81 -38.46 -8.70
CA ALA A 424 21.11 -38.53 -9.97
C ALA A 424 21.23 -37.26 -10.84
N ARG A 425 21.54 -36.10 -10.24
CA ARG A 425 21.48 -34.78 -10.91
C ARG A 425 22.81 -34.01 -10.91
N PHE A 426 23.68 -34.20 -9.91
CA PHE A 426 24.92 -33.42 -9.70
C PHE A 426 26.21 -34.28 -9.67
N ALA A 427 26.17 -35.45 -10.32
CA ALA A 427 27.32 -36.30 -10.61
C ALA A 427 28.15 -36.71 -9.36
N GLY A 428 27.49 -37.20 -8.32
CA GLY A 428 28.12 -37.94 -7.22
C GLY A 428 27.29 -37.98 -5.94
N PRO A 429 27.57 -38.92 -5.03
CA PRO A 429 27.18 -38.76 -3.63
C PRO A 429 27.92 -37.56 -3.04
N PHE A 430 27.28 -36.86 -2.11
CA PHE A 430 27.89 -35.74 -1.39
C PHE A 430 28.34 -36.20 0.00
N VAL A 431 29.34 -35.57 0.60
CA VAL A 431 29.76 -35.87 1.97
C VAL A 431 28.80 -35.20 2.96
N ASP A 432 28.13 -36.01 3.78
CA ASP A 432 27.40 -35.53 4.97
C ASP A 432 28.43 -35.16 6.05
N THR A 433 28.55 -33.88 6.40
CA THR A 433 29.47 -33.42 7.46
C THR A 433 28.77 -33.19 8.80
N GLY A 434 27.53 -33.67 8.97
CA GLY A 434 26.79 -33.59 10.23
C GLY A 434 26.35 -32.16 10.58
N SER A 435 26.21 -31.90 11.89
CA SER A 435 25.69 -30.63 12.44
C SER A 435 26.75 -29.51 12.43
N SER A 436 27.42 -29.33 11.28
CA SER A 436 28.56 -28.42 11.11
C SER A 436 28.20 -27.06 10.49
N LEU A 437 26.92 -26.79 10.21
CA LEU A 437 26.46 -25.43 9.87
C LEU A 437 26.34 -24.65 11.18
N ARG A 438 27.09 -23.55 11.30
CA ARG A 438 27.16 -22.76 12.54
C ARG A 438 25.79 -22.17 12.89
N HIS A 439 25.23 -22.65 14.00
CA HIS A 439 23.93 -22.30 14.57
C HIS A 439 24.09 -21.93 16.07
N ALA A 440 23.02 -21.49 16.72
CA ALA A 440 22.97 -21.32 18.18
C ALA A 440 22.07 -22.37 18.81
N LYS A 441 22.39 -22.76 20.06
CA LYS A 441 21.57 -23.69 20.84
C LYS A 441 20.33 -22.98 21.39
N GLN A 442 19.18 -23.62 21.21
CA GLN A 442 17.87 -23.14 21.59
C GLN A 442 17.60 -23.43 23.08
N GLY A 443 16.89 -22.52 23.74
CA GLY A 443 16.53 -22.62 25.17
C GLY A 443 15.03 -22.89 25.44
N ASP A 444 14.25 -23.17 24.40
CA ASP A 444 12.82 -23.45 24.45
C ASP A 444 12.47 -24.64 23.53
N SER A 445 11.20 -25.06 23.49
CA SER A 445 10.72 -26.11 22.58
C SER A 445 9.87 -25.57 21.42
N SER A 446 9.95 -24.28 21.09
CA SER A 446 9.03 -23.60 20.17
C SER A 446 9.68 -22.79 19.05
N SER A 447 10.94 -22.38 19.22
CA SER A 447 11.63 -21.39 18.36
C SER A 447 12.59 -22.01 17.34
N CYS A 448 12.62 -23.33 17.19
CA CYS A 448 13.52 -24.03 16.24
C CYS A 448 13.48 -23.46 14.81
N GLY A 449 12.31 -23.07 14.32
CA GLY A 449 12.19 -22.39 13.02
C GLY A 449 12.94 -21.06 12.93
N ILE A 450 12.98 -20.30 14.02
CA ILE A 450 13.74 -19.05 14.13
C ILE A 450 15.24 -19.33 14.16
N TYR A 451 15.70 -20.31 14.94
CA TYR A 451 17.11 -20.69 15.00
C TYR A 451 17.61 -21.28 13.67
N ALA A 452 16.80 -22.09 12.98
CA ALA A 452 17.10 -22.62 11.65
C ALA A 452 17.25 -21.51 10.59
N ILE A 453 16.31 -20.56 10.55
CA ILE A 453 16.38 -19.42 9.63
C ILE A 453 17.58 -18.52 9.97
N ASN A 454 17.84 -18.25 11.25
CA ASN A 454 18.97 -17.44 11.69
C ASN A 454 20.32 -18.12 11.39
N ALA A 455 20.44 -19.45 11.45
CA ALA A 455 21.64 -20.17 11.02
C ALA A 455 21.93 -19.98 9.52
N ILE A 456 20.88 -19.98 8.69
CA ILE A 456 20.98 -19.64 7.25
C ILE A 456 21.40 -18.16 7.08
N GLU A 457 20.79 -17.24 7.82
CA GLU A 457 21.12 -15.81 7.75
C GLU A 457 22.56 -15.51 8.22
N HIS A 458 23.05 -16.21 9.25
CA HIS A 458 24.44 -16.17 9.69
C HIS A 458 25.39 -16.70 8.60
N ALA A 459 25.06 -17.83 7.99
CA ALA A 459 25.87 -18.43 6.94
C ALA A 459 25.99 -17.53 5.70
N VAL A 460 24.88 -16.92 5.26
CA VAL A 460 24.84 -16.05 4.06
C VAL A 460 25.34 -14.64 4.37
N PHE A 461 24.68 -13.92 5.29
CA PHE A 461 24.86 -12.48 5.51
C PHE A 461 25.78 -12.12 6.69
N LYS A 462 26.38 -13.12 7.35
CA LYS A 462 27.25 -12.96 8.54
C LYS A 462 26.60 -12.20 9.70
N GLN A 463 25.27 -12.17 9.76
CA GLN A 463 24.53 -11.61 10.89
C GLN A 463 24.87 -12.37 12.18
N PRO A 464 24.76 -11.75 13.37
CA PRO A 464 24.91 -12.46 14.63
C PRO A 464 23.97 -13.66 14.71
N LEU A 465 24.46 -14.76 15.31
CA LEU A 465 23.56 -15.85 15.71
C LEU A 465 22.59 -15.35 16.78
N CYS A 466 21.37 -15.88 16.75
CA CYS A 466 20.35 -15.62 17.75
C CYS A 466 20.90 -16.03 19.13
N GLY A 467 20.95 -15.08 20.06
CA GLY A 467 21.20 -15.37 21.46
C GLY A 467 19.98 -16.03 22.11
N SER A 468 19.95 -16.05 23.44
CA SER A 468 18.80 -16.58 24.20
C SER A 468 17.48 -15.84 23.94
N ASN A 469 17.49 -14.62 23.39
CA ASN A 469 16.28 -13.84 23.11
C ASN A 469 15.62 -14.16 21.75
N ALA A 470 15.09 -15.38 21.61
CA ALA A 470 14.27 -15.75 20.46
C ALA A 470 12.99 -14.90 20.32
N ALA A 471 12.52 -14.22 21.38
CA ALA A 471 11.36 -13.34 21.33
C ALA A 471 11.64 -12.05 20.54
N ALA A 472 12.80 -11.40 20.77
CA ALA A 472 13.22 -10.25 19.99
C ALA A 472 13.39 -10.60 18.50
N GLU A 473 13.92 -11.79 18.22
CA GLU A 473 14.13 -12.25 16.85
C GLU A 473 12.81 -12.62 16.13
N ARG A 474 11.84 -13.22 16.84
CA ARG A 474 10.44 -13.34 16.35
C ARG A 474 9.84 -11.98 15.98
N ALA A 475 10.03 -10.96 16.82
CA ALA A 475 9.58 -9.60 16.55
C ALA A 475 10.33 -8.95 15.37
N ARG A 476 11.63 -9.25 15.18
CA ARG A 476 12.40 -8.81 14.01
C ARG A 476 11.88 -9.45 12.72
N TRP A 477 11.64 -10.77 12.69
CA TRP A 477 11.07 -11.43 11.52
C TRP A 477 9.67 -10.92 11.19
N PHE A 478 8.80 -10.72 12.18
CA PHE A 478 7.51 -10.04 11.96
C PHE A 478 7.67 -8.65 11.33
N CYS A 479 8.64 -7.84 11.81
CA CYS A 479 8.91 -6.53 11.21
C CYS A 479 9.40 -6.66 9.74
N LEU A 480 10.27 -7.61 9.44
CA LEU A 480 10.80 -7.83 8.09
C LEU A 480 9.70 -8.30 7.12
N THR A 481 8.91 -9.32 7.49
CA THR A 481 7.85 -9.86 6.62
C THR A 481 6.66 -8.91 6.48
N SER A 482 6.34 -8.10 7.50
CA SER A 482 5.31 -7.04 7.38
C SER A 482 5.78 -5.86 6.54
N SER A 483 7.08 -5.52 6.54
CA SER A 483 7.62 -4.40 5.75
C SER A 483 7.34 -4.56 4.26
N SER A 484 7.51 -5.77 3.69
CA SER A 484 7.24 -6.01 2.27
C SER A 484 5.77 -5.75 1.90
N GLN A 485 4.84 -6.01 2.83
CA GLN A 485 3.39 -5.76 2.63
C GLN A 485 3.03 -4.27 2.58
N PHE A 486 3.94 -3.40 3.04
CA PHE A 486 3.83 -1.95 2.92
C PHE A 486 4.62 -1.39 1.72
N HIS A 487 5.65 -2.07 1.21
CA HIS A 487 6.44 -1.60 0.05
C HIS A 487 5.66 -1.58 -1.26
N ASP A 488 4.63 -2.43 -1.38
CA ASP A 488 3.59 -2.41 -2.39
C ASP A 488 2.85 -1.03 -2.50
N ARG A 489 2.85 -0.25 -1.40
CA ARG A 489 2.39 1.15 -1.38
C ARG A 489 3.53 2.18 -1.53
N ALA A 490 4.79 1.79 -1.38
CA ALA A 490 5.94 2.72 -1.33
C ALA A 490 6.37 3.21 -2.72
N GLU A 491 6.29 2.37 -3.76
CA GLU A 491 6.41 2.84 -5.16
C GLU A 491 5.31 3.85 -5.53
N ASN A 492 4.25 3.92 -4.72
CA ASN A 492 3.10 4.81 -4.87
C ASN A 492 2.95 5.83 -3.71
N GLY A 493 3.96 6.05 -2.84
CA GLY A 493 3.81 7.01 -1.74
C GLY A 493 5.03 7.20 -0.81
N PRO A 494 5.47 8.45 -0.53
CA PRO A 494 6.69 8.71 0.26
C PRO A 494 6.55 8.52 1.78
N THR A 495 5.31 8.49 2.30
CA THR A 495 5.02 8.59 3.74
C THR A 495 5.56 7.40 4.55
N HIS A 496 5.59 6.20 3.97
CA HIS A 496 6.16 5.02 4.62
C HIS A 496 7.70 5.09 4.71
N LEU A 497 8.35 5.57 3.64
CA LEU A 497 9.80 5.81 3.64
C LEU A 497 10.20 6.88 4.66
N ALA A 498 9.35 7.90 4.92
CA ALA A 498 9.64 8.89 5.97
C ALA A 498 9.69 8.26 7.38
N ILE A 499 8.75 7.39 7.73
CA ILE A 499 8.70 6.74 9.05
C ILE A 499 9.84 5.72 9.22
N LEU A 500 10.15 4.95 8.18
CA LEU A 500 11.30 4.03 8.21
C LEU A 500 12.65 4.77 8.21
N SER A 501 12.77 5.82 7.40
CA SER A 501 13.96 6.68 7.36
C SER A 501 14.20 7.36 8.71
N GLN A 502 13.15 7.86 9.38
CA GLN A 502 13.29 8.42 10.73
C GLN A 502 13.81 7.36 11.72
N ALA A 503 13.29 6.13 11.70
CA ALA A 503 13.78 5.07 12.59
C ALA A 503 15.23 4.63 12.27
N GLU A 504 15.64 4.64 10.99
CA GLU A 504 17.02 4.36 10.59
C GLU A 504 17.97 5.54 10.95
N GLN A 505 17.48 6.77 10.84
CA GLN A 505 18.17 8.00 11.26
C GLN A 505 18.38 8.01 12.79
N GLU A 506 17.34 7.71 13.56
CA GLU A 506 17.38 7.55 15.03
C GLU A 506 18.42 6.48 15.42
N ARG A 507 18.45 5.34 14.72
CA ARG A 507 19.46 4.27 14.92
C ARG A 507 20.88 4.73 14.58
N ILE A 508 21.07 5.48 13.49
CA ILE A 508 22.37 6.05 13.10
C ILE A 508 22.84 7.10 14.10
N GLU A 509 21.92 7.92 14.64
CA GLU A 509 22.22 8.96 15.62
C GLU A 509 22.49 8.38 17.02
N GLN A 510 21.78 7.33 17.43
CA GLN A 510 22.09 6.55 18.63
C GLN A 510 23.49 5.92 18.52
N GLY A 511 23.81 5.23 17.42
CA GLY A 511 25.14 4.64 17.21
C GLY A 511 26.28 5.68 17.12
N ARG A 512 25.97 6.92 16.72
CA ARG A 512 26.90 8.06 16.81
C ARG A 512 27.03 8.60 18.24
N ALA A 513 25.97 8.61 19.03
CA ALA A 513 26.00 9.02 20.44
C ALA A 513 26.79 8.02 21.30
N GLU A 514 26.59 6.73 21.10
CA GLU A 514 27.32 5.65 21.78
C GLU A 514 28.83 5.71 21.47
N ARG A 515 29.22 5.94 20.21
CA ARG A 515 30.63 6.19 19.84
C ARG A 515 31.20 7.42 20.54
N ARG A 516 30.50 8.57 20.49
CA ARG A 516 30.93 9.81 21.19
C ARG A 516 31.08 9.62 22.70
N LYS A 517 30.29 8.72 23.32
CA LYS A 517 30.41 8.35 24.73
C LYS A 517 31.69 7.53 24.97
N ALA A 518 31.94 6.50 24.16
CA ALA A 518 33.17 5.70 24.24
C ALA A 518 34.43 6.54 23.97
N ASP A 519 34.40 7.45 22.98
CA ASP A 519 35.49 8.38 22.68
C ASP A 519 35.77 9.33 23.87
N ARG A 520 34.71 9.80 24.56
CA ARG A 520 34.85 10.61 25.79
C ARG A 520 35.45 9.79 26.93
N GLU A 521 34.93 8.60 27.20
CA GLU A 521 35.42 7.71 28.27
C GLU A 521 36.91 7.35 28.03
N MET A 522 37.31 7.16 26.77
CA MET A 522 38.71 6.96 26.38
C MET A 522 39.59 8.21 26.64
N LEU A 523 39.09 9.41 26.31
CA LEU A 523 39.79 10.68 26.58
C LEU A 523 39.90 10.99 28.08
N GLU A 524 38.87 10.70 28.86
CA GLU A 524 38.87 10.85 30.32
C GLU A 524 39.86 9.86 30.96
N HIS A 525 39.89 8.61 30.52
CA HIS A 525 40.91 7.64 30.95
C HIS A 525 42.33 8.08 30.54
N SER A 526 42.53 8.59 29.33
CA SER A 526 43.83 9.10 28.86
C SER A 526 44.28 10.34 29.65
N SER A 527 43.34 11.21 30.03
CA SER A 527 43.60 12.37 30.90
C SER A 527 43.99 11.93 32.31
N LEU A 528 43.31 10.94 32.89
CA LEU A 528 43.66 10.34 34.19
C LEU A 528 45.07 9.70 34.17
N GLU A 529 45.44 8.99 33.10
CA GLU A 529 46.80 8.46 32.91
C GLU A 529 47.85 9.58 32.80
N CYS A 530 47.55 10.65 32.05
CA CYS A 530 48.44 11.82 31.93
C CYS A 530 48.67 12.49 33.30
N ASN A 531 47.59 12.75 34.05
CA ASN A 531 47.65 13.34 35.39
C ASN A 531 48.42 12.47 36.40
N LYS A 532 48.33 11.13 36.30
CA LYS A 532 49.19 10.21 37.06
C LYS A 532 50.67 10.39 36.67
N ALA A 533 50.97 10.49 35.38
CA ALA A 533 52.33 10.65 34.88
C ALA A 533 52.96 11.99 35.32
N GLU A 534 52.22 13.10 35.23
CA GLU A 534 52.66 14.41 35.72
C GLU A 534 52.87 14.42 37.24
N SER A 535 51.96 13.79 38.00
CA SER A 535 52.11 13.63 39.46
C SER A 535 53.39 12.85 39.81
N GLN A 536 53.64 11.72 39.14
CA GLN A 536 54.90 10.96 39.29
C GLN A 536 56.13 11.79 38.88
N GLN A 537 56.03 12.60 37.82
CA GLN A 537 57.13 13.46 37.39
C GLN A 537 57.39 14.61 38.40
N SER A 538 56.34 15.16 39.01
CA SER A 538 56.43 16.15 40.10
C SER A 538 57.09 15.57 41.35
N VAL A 539 56.73 14.33 41.73
CA VAL A 539 57.42 13.58 42.79
C VAL A 539 58.89 13.35 42.44
N ARG A 540 59.20 12.91 41.21
CA ARG A 540 60.61 12.76 40.74
C ARG A 540 61.39 14.07 40.82
N ARG A 541 60.83 15.21 40.36
CA ARG A 541 61.48 16.53 40.48
C ARG A 541 61.74 16.91 41.94
N LYS A 542 60.80 16.65 42.86
CA LYS A 542 60.98 16.88 44.31
C LYS A 542 62.05 15.97 44.93
N VAL A 543 62.21 14.73 44.46
CA VAL A 543 63.29 13.82 44.89
C VAL A 543 64.64 14.27 44.35
N ILE A 544 64.73 14.63 43.06
CA ILE A 544 65.95 15.14 42.42
C ILE A 544 66.43 16.41 43.13
N GLY A 545 65.56 17.41 43.33
CA GLY A 545 65.94 18.64 44.03
C GLY A 545 66.41 18.43 45.48
N LYS A 546 65.92 17.38 46.17
CA LYS A 546 66.44 16.97 47.49
C LYS A 546 67.83 16.32 47.39
N LEU A 547 68.06 15.46 46.39
CA LEU A 547 69.37 14.85 46.14
C LEU A 547 70.41 15.90 45.72
N GLU A 548 70.03 16.86 44.89
CA GLU A 548 70.86 18.00 44.49
C GLU A 548 71.20 18.91 45.70
N ALA A 549 70.22 19.20 46.57
CA ALA A 549 70.49 19.92 47.81
C ALA A 549 71.49 19.19 48.72
N VAL A 550 71.39 17.86 48.85
CA VAL A 550 72.36 17.04 49.59
C VAL A 550 73.75 17.05 48.92
N LEU A 551 73.81 16.97 47.59
CA LEU A 551 75.07 17.05 46.84
C LEU A 551 75.74 18.43 46.92
N VAL A 552 74.96 19.52 46.95
CA VAL A 552 75.46 20.90 47.14
C VAL A 552 75.98 21.11 48.57
N MET A 553 75.30 20.56 49.57
CA MET A 553 75.79 20.55 50.96
C MET A 553 77.09 19.75 51.10
N GLY A 554 77.18 18.57 50.45
CA GLY A 554 78.38 17.72 50.45
C GLY A 554 79.59 18.30 49.72
N ARG A 555 79.41 19.30 48.83
CA ARG A 555 80.52 19.97 48.12
C ARG A 555 81.02 21.26 48.78
N ARG A 556 80.61 21.53 50.03
CA ARG A 556 81.09 22.68 50.81
C ARG A 556 82.09 22.34 51.93
N SER A 557 82.47 21.07 52.13
CA SER A 557 83.52 20.67 53.08
C SER A 557 84.92 20.55 52.49
N ASP A 558 85.03 20.23 51.19
CA ASP A 558 86.31 19.93 50.52
C ASP A 558 86.53 20.85 49.32
N GLY A 559 87.40 21.85 49.48
CA GLY A 559 87.75 22.76 48.38
C GLY A 559 88.77 23.86 48.70
N GLU A 560 88.81 24.39 49.93
CA GLU A 560 89.72 25.51 50.27
C GLU A 560 91.17 25.07 50.56
N ARG A 561 91.87 24.47 49.57
CA ARG A 561 93.33 24.27 49.63
C ARG A 561 93.99 24.13 48.25
N LYS A 562 95.06 24.92 48.04
CA LYS A 562 95.90 25.09 46.83
C LYS A 562 95.21 25.93 45.74
N ARG A 563 95.59 27.19 45.48
CA ARG A 563 96.88 27.80 45.05
C ARG A 563 97.21 27.65 43.56
N ALA A 564 97.05 28.77 42.83
CA ALA A 564 97.97 29.39 41.87
C ALA A 564 98.66 28.55 40.75
N GLY A 565 98.53 29.01 39.49
CA GLY A 565 99.46 28.66 38.41
C GLY A 565 99.04 29.05 36.98
N HIS A 566 99.91 29.83 36.32
CA HIS A 566 100.10 29.98 34.86
C HIS A 566 99.11 30.74 33.93
N GLU A 567 99.70 31.19 32.81
CA GLU A 567 99.15 32.07 31.76
C GLU A 567 98.93 31.34 30.41
N LYS A 568 98.44 32.11 29.42
CA LYS A 568 98.79 32.09 27.96
C LYS A 568 98.04 31.18 26.97
N ALA A 569 97.14 31.86 26.25
CA ALA A 569 97.15 32.06 24.78
C ALA A 569 96.52 31.03 23.82
N GLY A 570 95.86 31.56 22.77
CA GLY A 570 95.29 30.83 21.62
C GLY A 570 93.76 30.96 21.48
N LYS A 571 93.17 31.03 20.28
CA LYS A 571 93.07 32.15 19.29
C LYS A 571 92.19 31.65 18.10
N VAL A 572 91.44 32.53 17.41
CA VAL A 572 90.77 32.35 16.07
C VAL A 572 89.32 31.83 16.03
N GLN A 573 88.39 32.72 15.59
CA GLN A 573 87.21 32.63 14.66
C GLN A 573 86.23 31.41 14.67
N ALA A 574 84.98 31.48 14.18
CA ALA A 574 84.31 32.47 13.29
C ALA A 574 82.78 32.66 13.54
N ASP A 575 82.30 33.85 13.12
CA ASP A 575 80.98 34.30 12.61
C ASP A 575 79.64 33.56 12.87
N SER A 576 78.59 34.39 13.09
CA SER A 576 77.17 34.08 12.90
C SER A 576 76.40 35.31 12.40
N GLY A 577 75.28 35.12 11.69
CA GLY A 577 74.59 36.16 10.91
C GLY A 577 73.11 36.42 11.27
N ARG A 578 72.66 37.64 10.95
CA ARG A 578 71.28 38.18 11.02
C ARG A 578 70.27 37.45 10.09
N ALA A 579 68.94 37.67 10.15
CA ALA A 579 67.98 38.08 11.20
C ALA A 579 66.56 38.24 10.56
N GLU A 580 65.63 38.85 11.31
CA GLU A 580 64.42 39.60 10.90
C GLU A 580 63.03 38.95 11.05
N LEU A 581 62.07 39.83 11.31
CA LEU A 581 60.67 39.63 11.70
C LEU A 581 59.88 40.84 11.19
N GLY A 582 58.59 40.68 10.86
CA GLY A 582 57.73 41.82 10.51
C GLY A 582 56.26 41.44 10.36
N GLY A 583 55.37 42.32 10.82
CA GLY A 583 53.92 42.24 10.71
C GLY A 583 53.28 43.57 11.12
N ALA A 584 52.08 43.85 10.62
CA ALA A 584 51.32 45.07 10.92
C ALA A 584 49.80 44.87 10.71
N GLU A 585 49.00 45.71 11.36
CA GLU A 585 47.52 45.71 11.36
C GLU A 585 46.97 47.04 10.76
N HIS A 586 45.65 47.28 10.94
CA HIS A 586 44.76 48.40 10.49
C HIS A 586 43.79 47.98 9.37
N GLU A 587 42.53 48.44 9.29
CA GLU A 587 41.48 48.98 10.18
C GLU A 587 40.24 49.30 9.27
N LEU A 588 39.09 49.70 9.81
CA LEU A 588 37.86 50.03 9.04
C LEU A 588 37.65 51.56 8.90
N PRO A 589 36.83 52.04 7.94
CA PRO A 589 35.43 52.39 8.27
C PRO A 589 34.37 52.28 7.12
N GLU A 590 33.10 52.50 7.47
CA GLU A 590 31.93 52.79 6.58
C GLU A 590 31.51 54.29 6.75
N PRO A 591 30.38 54.81 6.21
CA PRO A 591 29.57 54.53 4.99
C PRO A 591 29.34 55.82 4.13
N ASP A 592 28.50 55.77 3.06
CA ASP A 592 27.30 56.66 2.85
C ASP A 592 26.71 56.66 1.40
N ASP A 593 25.52 57.29 1.25
CA ASP A 593 24.53 57.25 0.15
C ASP A 593 24.92 57.81 -1.25
N ALA A 594 24.27 57.29 -2.32
CA ALA A 594 23.46 58.08 -3.30
C ALA A 594 22.91 57.26 -4.52
N GLY A 595 21.77 57.69 -5.08
CA GLY A 595 21.27 57.35 -6.44
C GLY A 595 21.13 58.62 -7.31
N PRO A 596 20.26 58.73 -8.35
CA PRO A 596 19.33 57.73 -8.94
C PRO A 596 19.18 57.75 -10.50
N GLY A 597 18.27 56.94 -11.07
CA GLY A 597 17.63 57.15 -12.41
C GLY A 597 18.10 56.26 -13.59
N ASN A 598 17.42 56.16 -14.75
CA ASN A 598 16.03 56.53 -15.14
C ASN A 598 15.64 55.88 -16.51
N ALA A 599 14.34 55.60 -16.75
CA ALA A 599 13.68 55.20 -18.03
C ALA A 599 14.20 53.93 -18.79
N GLY A 600 13.45 53.29 -19.72
CA GLY A 600 12.03 53.36 -20.10
C GLY A 600 11.75 53.03 -21.59
N CYS A 601 10.78 52.14 -21.91
CA CYS A 601 10.27 51.93 -23.29
C CYS A 601 8.93 51.14 -23.35
N GLU A 602 8.09 51.36 -24.39
CA GLU A 602 6.81 50.64 -24.65
C GLU A 602 6.70 50.12 -26.10
N ARG A 603 5.75 49.18 -26.34
CA ARG A 603 5.17 48.75 -27.66
C ARG A 603 6.15 48.05 -28.62
N ALA A 604 5.76 47.30 -29.66
CA ALA A 604 4.46 46.93 -30.27
C ALA A 604 4.51 45.41 -30.71
N GLU A 605 3.66 44.76 -31.52
CA GLU A 605 2.39 45.09 -32.23
C GLU A 605 1.56 43.79 -32.44
N ARG A 606 0.85 43.62 -33.58
CA ARG A 606 -0.05 42.50 -33.93
C ARG A 606 0.05 42.04 -35.40
N ALA A 607 -0.56 40.87 -35.65
CA ALA A 607 -1.50 40.55 -36.75
C ALA A 607 -1.06 39.71 -37.98
N LYS A 608 -2.07 38.96 -38.48
CA LYS A 608 -2.24 38.17 -39.72
C LYS A 608 -1.37 36.91 -39.93
N GLU A 609 -1.85 35.76 -40.42
CA GLU A 609 -3.04 35.29 -41.22
C GLU A 609 -2.86 35.26 -42.75
N GLU A 610 -3.33 34.12 -43.33
CA GLU A 610 -3.52 33.79 -44.76
C GLU A 610 -2.24 33.71 -45.63
N GLY A 611 -2.12 32.82 -46.64
CA GLY A 611 -3.03 31.77 -47.11
C GLY A 611 -2.43 30.95 -48.28
N GLU A 612 -3.31 30.36 -49.10
CA GLU A 612 -3.09 29.67 -50.39
C GLU A 612 -2.48 28.24 -50.43
N GLU A 613 -3.24 27.33 -51.04
CA GLU A 613 -2.86 26.00 -51.52
C GLU A 613 -3.42 25.82 -52.95
N ALA A 614 -2.60 25.49 -53.96
CA ALA A 614 -3.09 25.14 -55.30
C ALA A 614 -2.07 24.40 -56.21
N ARG A 615 -2.58 23.44 -56.98
CA ARG A 615 -2.04 22.81 -58.21
C ARG A 615 -0.90 21.79 -58.12
N GLN A 616 -1.30 20.52 -58.22
CA GLN A 616 -0.80 19.56 -59.24
C GLN A 616 -1.91 18.49 -59.46
N GLY A 617 -1.99 17.77 -60.58
CA GLY A 617 -1.10 17.68 -61.74
C GLY A 617 -1.02 16.21 -62.19
N GLN A 618 -1.49 15.90 -63.39
CA GLN A 618 -1.85 14.52 -63.79
C GLN A 618 -0.74 13.80 -64.59
N ALA A 619 -0.92 12.49 -64.82
CA ALA A 619 -0.09 11.53 -65.58
C ALA A 619 1.07 10.87 -64.77
N ASP A 620 1.52 9.63 -65.08
CA ASP A 620 1.16 8.74 -66.21
C ASP A 620 1.11 7.23 -65.84
N ARG A 621 0.88 6.36 -66.83
CA ARG A 621 0.50 4.93 -66.74
C ARG A 621 1.62 3.90 -67.03
N THR A 622 1.25 2.61 -66.91
CA THR A 622 1.81 1.39 -67.56
C THR A 622 2.92 0.59 -66.84
N LEU A 623 3.07 -0.74 -66.96
CA LEU A 623 2.18 -1.89 -67.34
C LEU A 623 2.89 -3.23 -66.96
N ASN A 624 2.14 -4.28 -66.55
CA ASN A 624 2.46 -5.74 -66.54
C ASN A 624 3.75 -6.26 -65.83
N GLY A 625 3.89 -7.53 -65.38
CA GLY A 625 2.91 -8.62 -65.21
C GLY A 625 3.56 -10.04 -65.04
N GLN A 626 2.81 -11.00 -64.46
CA GLN A 626 2.96 -12.49 -64.49
C GLN A 626 4.06 -13.25 -63.67
N GLY A 627 3.65 -14.39 -63.05
CA GLY A 627 4.45 -15.55 -62.60
C GLY A 627 5.01 -15.54 -61.15
N GLY A 628 5.09 -16.66 -60.39
CA GLY A 628 4.48 -18.00 -60.54
C GLY A 628 5.12 -19.15 -59.71
N VAL A 629 4.35 -19.78 -58.80
CA VAL A 629 4.26 -21.23 -58.41
C VAL A 629 5.49 -22.05 -57.88
N ALA A 630 5.25 -22.91 -56.85
CA ALA A 630 6.06 -24.07 -56.35
C ALA A 630 7.43 -23.79 -55.66
N GLN A 631 8.06 -24.64 -54.83
CA GLN A 631 7.79 -25.92 -54.09
C GLN A 631 8.77 -25.95 -52.85
N GLU A 632 8.49 -26.51 -51.65
CA GLU A 632 8.51 -27.93 -51.15
C GLU A 632 9.91 -28.49 -50.73
N GLU A 633 9.94 -29.62 -49.99
CA GLU A 633 11.09 -30.39 -49.40
C GLU A 633 11.80 -29.89 -48.10
N VAL A 634 12.50 -30.73 -47.30
CA VAL A 634 12.16 -32.05 -46.69
C VAL A 634 13.11 -32.40 -45.49
N LYS A 635 12.75 -33.47 -44.74
CA LYS A 635 13.37 -34.03 -43.50
C LYS A 635 14.88 -34.32 -43.53
N HIS A 636 15.47 -34.54 -42.33
CA HIS A 636 16.19 -35.81 -42.07
C HIS A 636 16.32 -36.20 -40.58
N GLU A 637 16.41 -37.51 -40.29
CA GLU A 637 16.69 -38.12 -38.98
C GLU A 637 18.09 -38.77 -38.95
N GLY A 638 18.58 -39.16 -37.75
CA GLY A 638 19.76 -40.02 -37.57
C GLY A 638 19.88 -40.62 -36.15
N ALA A 639 20.17 -41.92 -36.06
CA ALA A 639 20.32 -42.68 -34.80
C ALA A 639 21.46 -43.72 -34.90
N TRP A 640 22.06 -44.13 -33.78
CA TRP A 640 23.15 -45.13 -33.72
C TRP A 640 23.09 -46.04 -32.48
N GLN A 641 23.80 -47.18 -32.50
CA GLN A 641 23.66 -48.31 -31.56
C GLN A 641 25.01 -48.78 -30.93
N GLY A 642 24.93 -49.61 -29.87
CA GLY A 642 26.04 -50.40 -29.29
C GLY A 642 25.74 -50.87 -27.84
N GLN A 643 25.22 -52.08 -27.61
CA GLN A 643 25.95 -53.32 -27.25
C GLN A 643 26.77 -53.23 -25.93
N ALA A 644 26.32 -53.86 -24.82
CA ALA A 644 26.57 -55.26 -24.39
C ALA A 644 27.85 -55.40 -23.51
N ALA A 645 28.00 -56.25 -22.49
CA ALA A 645 27.18 -57.27 -21.78
C ALA A 645 27.67 -57.33 -20.29
N GLY A 646 27.13 -58.09 -19.32
CA GLY A 646 25.99 -59.02 -19.21
C GLY A 646 26.14 -59.93 -17.95
N ARG A 647 25.18 -60.83 -17.69
CA ARG A 647 25.15 -61.86 -16.59
C ARG A 647 25.00 -61.32 -15.15
N GLN A 648 24.45 -62.05 -14.16
CA GLN A 648 23.37 -63.06 -14.04
C GLN A 648 23.15 -63.37 -12.55
N TRP A 649 21.91 -63.64 -12.09
CA TRP A 649 21.53 -64.75 -11.16
C TRP A 649 20.00 -64.76 -10.90
N ALA A 650 19.51 -65.85 -10.28
CA ALA A 650 18.09 -66.20 -10.01
C ALA A 650 17.32 -65.16 -9.17
N GLU A 651 15.99 -64.91 -9.29
CA GLU A 651 14.77 -65.71 -9.60
C GLU A 651 14.00 -66.18 -8.33
N HIS A 652 12.67 -66.40 -8.47
CA HIS A 652 11.66 -66.75 -7.44
C HIS A 652 11.23 -65.60 -6.49
N GLN A 653 9.95 -65.29 -6.21
CA GLN A 653 8.60 -65.67 -6.73
C GLN A 653 7.75 -64.36 -6.84
N ARG A 654 6.65 -64.16 -7.60
CA ARG A 654 5.34 -64.86 -7.73
C ARG A 654 4.62 -65.11 -6.40
N ASN A 655 3.34 -64.78 -6.16
CA ASN A 655 2.37 -63.91 -6.84
C ASN A 655 1.76 -62.96 -5.73
N ASP A 656 0.51 -62.49 -5.62
CA ASP A 656 -0.73 -62.57 -6.42
C ASP A 656 -1.68 -61.38 -6.12
N VAL A 657 -2.86 -61.35 -6.78
CA VAL A 657 -3.88 -60.29 -6.69
C VAL A 657 -5.12 -60.80 -5.95
N GLY A 658 -5.74 -59.98 -5.09
CA GLY A 658 -6.96 -60.35 -4.36
C GLY A 658 -7.90 -59.17 -4.07
N PHE A 659 -9.03 -59.10 -4.77
CA PHE A 659 -10.18 -58.28 -4.40
C PHE A 659 -10.97 -58.97 -3.26
N ALA A 660 -11.39 -58.20 -2.26
CA ALA A 660 -12.53 -58.55 -1.39
C ALA A 660 -13.12 -57.28 -0.76
N GLN A 661 -14.38 -57.36 -0.32
CA GLN A 661 -15.19 -56.21 0.08
C GLN A 661 -16.14 -56.62 1.23
N VAL A 662 -16.68 -55.61 1.93
CA VAL A 662 -17.89 -55.67 2.79
C VAL A 662 -17.74 -56.20 4.23
N LYS A 663 -18.50 -55.49 5.10
CA LYS A 663 -19.13 -55.86 6.39
C LYS A 663 -18.50 -55.45 7.72
N GLN A 664 -19.32 -54.68 8.44
CA GLN A 664 -19.28 -54.39 9.85
C GLN A 664 -19.43 -55.68 10.67
N GLN A 665 -18.81 -55.75 11.86
CA GLN A 665 -19.57 -55.93 13.11
C GLN A 665 -18.72 -55.60 14.36
N ARG A 666 -19.31 -54.81 15.26
CA ARG A 666 -19.09 -54.79 16.72
C ARG A 666 -20.24 -55.65 17.34
N PRO A 667 -20.21 -56.10 18.62
CA PRO A 667 -19.61 -55.39 19.77
C PRO A 667 -18.93 -56.26 20.87
N GLN A 668 -18.34 -55.58 21.88
CA GLN A 668 -18.25 -56.01 23.31
C GLN A 668 -17.51 -57.35 23.63
N GLN A 669 -17.09 -57.69 24.85
CA GLN A 669 -17.12 -57.05 26.19
C GLN A 669 -15.96 -57.63 27.05
N GLU A 670 -15.39 -56.86 28.01
CA GLU A 670 -14.73 -57.36 29.25
C GLU A 670 -13.52 -58.35 29.12
N LYS A 671 -12.75 -58.71 30.15
CA LYS A 671 -12.26 -57.98 31.35
C LYS A 671 -10.87 -58.53 31.77
N ALA A 672 -10.06 -57.65 32.37
CA ALA A 672 -9.12 -57.85 33.49
C ALA A 672 -8.29 -59.15 33.68
N GLN A 673 -7.01 -58.93 34.06
CA GLN A 673 -6.14 -59.79 34.91
C GLN A 673 -5.66 -61.14 34.30
N SER A 674 -4.45 -61.63 34.59
CA SER A 674 -3.23 -61.12 35.27
C SER A 674 -2.01 -61.90 34.69
N ASP A 675 -0.75 -61.87 35.16
CA ASP A 675 -0.11 -61.40 36.40
C ASP A 675 1.42 -61.26 36.18
N ARG A 676 2.14 -60.61 37.13
CA ARG A 676 3.60 -60.77 37.42
C ARG A 676 4.64 -60.34 36.34
N THR A 677 5.86 -59.89 36.68
CA THR A 677 6.50 -59.66 38.00
C THR A 677 7.61 -58.60 37.98
N LYS A 678 7.72 -57.84 39.09
CA LYS A 678 8.95 -57.40 39.80
C LYS A 678 9.94 -56.39 39.19
N LEU A 679 10.17 -55.36 40.03
CA LEU A 679 11.46 -54.71 40.40
C LEU A 679 12.15 -53.81 39.35
N GLY A 680 12.66 -52.63 39.72
CA GLY A 680 12.65 -52.01 41.06
C GLY A 680 13.00 -50.52 41.07
N ASN A 681 12.75 -49.88 42.22
CA ASN A 681 12.93 -48.44 42.43
C ASN A 681 14.38 -48.08 42.76
N THR A 682 14.79 -46.86 42.39
CA THR A 682 15.31 -45.91 43.38
C THR A 682 15.07 -44.46 42.96
N ALA A 683 14.60 -43.67 43.91
CA ALA A 683 14.66 -42.21 43.90
C ALA A 683 15.13 -41.78 45.31
N MET A 684 15.76 -40.62 45.40
CA MET A 684 15.93 -39.85 46.64
C MET A 684 15.13 -38.55 46.47
N GLU A 685 14.16 -38.27 47.34
CA GLU A 685 14.33 -37.74 48.72
C GLU A 685 14.83 -36.28 48.68
N THR A 686 13.91 -35.30 48.75
CA THR A 686 13.32 -34.64 49.96
C THR A 686 14.20 -33.47 50.46
N SER A 687 13.67 -32.36 50.96
CA SER A 687 12.80 -32.24 52.16
C SER A 687 11.58 -31.33 52.03
N LEU A 688 10.61 -31.58 52.91
CA LEU A 688 9.55 -30.64 53.29
C LEU A 688 10.07 -29.68 54.38
N GLU A 689 9.36 -28.57 54.56
CA GLU A 689 8.91 -28.20 55.91
C GLU A 689 7.48 -27.62 55.85
N GLN A 690 6.75 -27.68 56.96
CA GLN A 690 5.36 -27.20 57.12
C GLN A 690 5.38 -25.86 57.90
N VAL A 691 4.34 -25.05 58.10
CA VAL A 691 3.10 -25.28 58.90
C VAL A 691 2.26 -23.98 58.86
N ASN A 692 0.94 -24.07 58.59
CA ASN A 692 -0.20 -23.17 58.97
C ASN A 692 -0.06 -21.62 58.80
N THR A 693 -1.05 -20.73 59.04
CA THR A 693 -2.48 -20.81 59.42
C THR A 693 -3.27 -19.61 58.83
N GLU A 694 -4.61 -19.68 58.90
CA GLU A 694 -5.57 -18.55 59.04
C GLU A 694 -5.92 -17.61 57.87
N LEU A 695 -7.25 -17.49 57.69
CA LEU A 695 -7.99 -16.52 56.88
C LEU A 695 -9.00 -15.82 57.82
N PRO A 696 -9.23 -14.51 57.67
CA PRO A 696 -10.47 -13.87 58.12
C PRO A 696 -11.35 -13.43 56.93
N LEU A 697 -12.66 -13.72 57.00
CA LEU A 697 -13.65 -13.10 56.10
C LEU A 697 -13.93 -11.66 56.52
N VAL A 698 -14.12 -10.76 55.54
CA VAL A 698 -14.98 -9.58 55.70
C VAL A 698 -15.87 -9.45 54.46
N LEU A 699 -17.18 -9.34 54.68
CA LEU A 699 -18.19 -9.07 53.65
C LEU A 699 -18.31 -7.55 53.40
N SER A 700 -18.46 -7.13 52.13
CA SER A 700 -19.22 -5.93 51.78
C SER A 700 -19.56 -5.88 50.28
N THR A 701 -20.86 -5.92 49.96
CA THR A 701 -21.39 -5.49 48.66
C THR A 701 -21.60 -3.97 48.66
N PRO A 702 -21.63 -3.35 47.48
CA PRO A 702 -22.67 -2.32 47.28
C PRO A 702 -23.43 -2.45 45.96
N ARG A 703 -24.76 -2.51 46.12
CA ARG A 703 -25.83 -1.97 45.25
C ARG A 703 -25.50 -1.67 43.77
N GLN A 704 -26.14 -2.42 42.89
CA GLN A 704 -26.56 -1.89 41.58
C GLN A 704 -27.67 -0.84 41.76
N SER A 705 -27.71 0.16 40.87
CA SER A 705 -28.82 1.10 40.73
C SER A 705 -29.07 1.42 39.25
N SER A 706 -30.28 1.18 38.76
CA SER A 706 -30.68 1.40 37.37
C SER A 706 -30.80 2.90 37.03
N PRO A 707 -30.54 3.30 35.77
CA PRO A 707 -31.05 4.55 35.21
C PRO A 707 -32.33 4.31 34.38
N THR A 708 -33.30 5.23 34.51
CA THR A 708 -34.59 5.20 33.81
C THR A 708 -34.53 5.92 32.46
N THR A 709 -35.34 5.51 31.48
CA THR A 709 -35.50 6.20 30.19
C THR A 709 -36.44 7.40 30.24
N SER A 710 -36.01 8.57 29.79
CA SER A 710 -36.88 9.55 29.10
C SER A 710 -36.09 10.56 28.25
N LEU A 711 -36.76 11.07 27.21
CA LEU A 711 -36.31 12.13 26.29
C LEU A 711 -36.22 13.50 27.02
N THR A 712 -35.60 14.58 26.52
CA THR A 712 -35.35 14.98 25.12
C THR A 712 -34.01 15.73 24.93
N SER A 713 -33.32 15.48 23.81
CA SER A 713 -32.30 16.40 23.26
C SER A 713 -32.24 16.31 21.73
N ILE A 714 -31.80 17.40 21.07
CA ILE A 714 -31.73 17.52 19.60
C ILE A 714 -30.54 16.69 19.07
N PRO A 715 -30.70 15.90 17.99
CA PRO A 715 -29.69 14.91 17.60
C PRO A 715 -28.42 15.53 16.99
N SER A 716 -27.36 15.61 17.79
CA SER A 716 -25.98 15.94 17.36
C SER A 716 -25.27 14.77 16.66
N GLY A 717 -26.00 14.01 15.84
CA GLY A 717 -25.60 12.72 15.26
C GLY A 717 -24.63 12.75 14.07
N TRP A 718 -23.69 13.69 14.02
CA TRP A 718 -22.78 13.88 12.86
C TRP A 718 -21.29 13.85 13.27
N ALA A 719 -20.85 12.72 13.82
CA ALA A 719 -19.44 12.49 14.14
C ALA A 719 -18.62 12.17 12.88
N VAL A 720 -17.92 13.17 12.32
CA VAL A 720 -17.01 13.03 11.16
C VAL A 720 -15.66 12.37 11.56
N SER A 721 -15.71 11.38 12.46
CA SER A 721 -14.54 10.70 13.03
C SER A 721 -13.80 9.78 12.05
N ARG A 722 -14.34 9.57 10.84
CA ARG A 722 -13.71 8.74 9.78
C ARG A 722 -12.47 9.38 9.14
N LEU A 723 -12.12 10.64 9.45
CA LEU A 723 -11.01 11.36 8.79
C LEU A 723 -10.06 12.13 9.73
N SER A 724 -10.26 12.12 11.06
CA SER A 724 -9.59 13.09 11.95
C SER A 724 -8.20 12.69 12.47
N ASN A 725 -7.87 11.39 12.54
CA ASN A 725 -6.75 10.91 13.37
C ASN A 725 -5.62 10.25 12.57
N SER A 726 -4.94 11.00 11.69
CA SER A 726 -3.60 10.65 11.19
C SER A 726 -2.85 11.89 10.65
N PRO A 727 -1.54 12.08 10.91
CA PRO A 727 -0.76 13.16 10.31
C PRO A 727 -0.60 12.98 8.79
N LYS A 728 -0.63 14.09 8.05
CA LYS A 728 -0.84 14.12 6.59
C LYS A 728 0.41 13.86 5.74
N THR A 729 0.27 13.04 4.69
CA THR A 729 0.74 13.21 3.28
C THR A 729 0.69 11.86 2.54
N ASP A 730 0.82 11.80 1.21
CA ASP A 730 -0.24 12.10 0.23
C ASP A 730 -0.29 10.91 -0.77
N ASN A 731 -1.18 10.95 -1.79
CA ASN A 731 -1.52 9.93 -2.80
C ASN A 731 -2.70 9.03 -2.43
N GLY A 732 -2.71 8.48 -1.22
CA GLY A 732 -3.74 7.51 -0.80
C GLY A 732 -5.17 8.02 -0.96
N LEU A 733 -5.42 9.30 -0.65
CA LEU A 733 -6.76 9.91 -0.81
C LEU A 733 -7.14 10.07 -2.29
N THR A 734 -6.27 10.66 -3.12
CA THR A 734 -6.56 10.91 -4.54
C THR A 734 -6.68 9.60 -5.34
N ARG A 735 -5.87 8.59 -5.02
CA ARG A 735 -5.93 7.28 -5.68
C ARG A 735 -7.16 6.47 -5.24
N TRP A 736 -7.45 6.42 -3.93
CA TRP A 736 -8.71 5.83 -3.44
C TRP A 736 -9.92 6.49 -4.08
N ILE A 737 -9.95 7.83 -4.15
CA ILE A 737 -10.91 8.62 -4.92
C ILE A 737 -11.04 8.03 -6.33
N ILE A 738 -10.00 8.10 -7.17
CA ILE A 738 -10.05 7.62 -8.57
C ILE A 738 -10.56 6.17 -8.69
N GLU A 739 -10.09 5.27 -7.82
CA GLU A 739 -10.40 3.83 -7.81
C GLU A 739 -11.83 3.49 -7.32
N GLN A 740 -12.51 4.38 -6.59
CA GLN A 740 -13.92 4.14 -6.21
C GLN A 740 -14.92 4.36 -7.37
N PHE A 741 -14.54 4.98 -8.50
CA PHE A 741 -15.52 5.56 -9.44
C PHE A 741 -15.90 4.73 -10.67
N ASP A 742 -15.31 3.56 -10.83
CA ASP A 742 -15.84 2.54 -11.73
C ASP A 742 -16.88 1.66 -11.00
N ARG A 743 -17.16 1.94 -9.72
CA ARG A 743 -18.27 1.34 -8.94
C ARG A 743 -19.48 2.29 -8.93
N PRO A 744 -20.65 1.90 -9.48
CA PRO A 744 -21.77 2.82 -9.68
C PRO A 744 -22.55 3.21 -8.40
N PHE A 745 -22.26 2.63 -7.24
CA PHE A 745 -23.08 2.79 -6.03
C PHE A 745 -22.29 3.25 -4.79
N ILE A 746 -22.32 4.56 -4.55
CA ILE A 746 -22.10 5.16 -3.23
C ILE A 746 -23.46 5.70 -2.77
N GLN A 747 -23.87 5.43 -1.53
CA GLN A 747 -25.11 6.02 -1.00
C GLN A 747 -24.91 7.52 -0.72
N PRO A 748 -25.88 8.38 -1.09
CA PRO A 748 -25.82 9.80 -0.74
C PRO A 748 -26.03 9.99 0.77
N PRO A 749 -25.54 11.10 1.36
CA PRO A 749 -26.20 11.67 2.53
C PRO A 749 -27.64 12.02 2.15
N GLU A 750 -28.62 11.54 2.91
CA GLU A 750 -30.03 11.81 2.67
C GLU A 750 -30.30 13.33 2.71
N ASN A 751 -31.05 13.84 1.71
CA ASN A 751 -31.42 15.25 1.56
C ASN A 751 -30.27 16.24 1.26
N ILE A 752 -29.50 16.04 0.17
CA ILE A 752 -28.68 17.11 -0.42
C ILE A 752 -29.60 18.18 -1.06
N PRO A 753 -29.70 19.43 -0.56
CA PRO A 753 -30.77 20.35 -0.97
C PRO A 753 -30.67 20.86 -2.42
N PHE A 754 -29.48 20.88 -3.02
CA PHE A 754 -29.33 21.36 -4.40
C PHE A 754 -29.90 20.38 -5.44
N VAL A 755 -30.15 19.12 -5.08
CA VAL A 755 -30.56 18.07 -6.03
C VAL A 755 -32.01 18.26 -6.50
N SER A 756 -32.85 18.83 -5.64
CA SER A 756 -34.27 19.10 -5.94
C SER A 756 -34.56 20.57 -6.30
N LYS A 757 -33.62 21.48 -6.06
CA LYS A 757 -33.84 22.94 -6.17
C LYS A 757 -32.72 23.75 -6.83
N GLY A 758 -31.53 23.18 -6.97
CA GLY A 758 -30.35 23.86 -7.50
C GLY A 758 -30.16 23.65 -9.01
N ARG A 759 -29.38 24.52 -9.62
CA ARG A 759 -28.90 24.41 -11.00
C ARG A 759 -27.43 23.99 -11.00
N LEU A 760 -27.17 22.78 -11.47
CA LEU A 760 -25.83 22.29 -11.75
C LEU A 760 -25.32 22.95 -13.05
N MET A 761 -24.37 23.87 -12.94
CA MET A 761 -23.67 24.44 -14.09
C MET A 761 -22.33 23.74 -14.30
N ILE A 762 -21.95 23.56 -15.56
CA ILE A 762 -20.79 22.78 -16.01
C ILE A 762 -20.04 23.61 -17.05
N SER A 763 -18.70 23.57 -17.07
CA SER A 763 -17.92 24.26 -18.09
C SER A 763 -18.13 23.66 -19.49
N LYS A 764 -18.14 24.49 -20.56
CA LYS A 764 -18.33 24.02 -21.95
C LYS A 764 -17.36 22.91 -22.38
N ARG A 765 -16.15 22.84 -21.79
CA ARG A 765 -15.16 21.78 -22.06
C ARG A 765 -15.55 20.44 -21.44
N ALA A 766 -16.22 20.46 -20.29
CA ALA A 766 -16.70 19.27 -19.59
C ALA A 766 -18.09 18.82 -20.06
N GLU A 767 -18.91 19.74 -20.55
CA GLU A 767 -20.31 19.52 -20.92
C GLU A 767 -20.52 18.31 -21.84
N VAL A 768 -19.70 18.16 -22.89
CA VAL A 768 -19.82 17.04 -23.84
C VAL A 768 -19.58 15.69 -23.16
N ARG A 769 -18.54 15.57 -22.33
CA ARG A 769 -18.22 14.32 -21.62
C ARG A 769 -19.27 13.98 -20.57
N LEU A 770 -19.82 14.98 -19.89
CA LEU A 770 -20.87 14.77 -18.89
C LEU A 770 -22.24 14.50 -19.51
N ARG A 771 -22.54 15.03 -20.70
CA ARG A 771 -23.69 14.60 -21.53
C ARG A 771 -23.54 13.15 -21.99
N LEU A 772 -22.36 12.76 -22.48
CA LEU A 772 -22.08 11.37 -22.90
C LEU A 772 -22.21 10.39 -21.72
N TRP A 773 -21.58 10.70 -20.59
CA TRP A 773 -21.71 9.89 -19.37
C TRP A 773 -23.18 9.86 -18.89
N ARG A 774 -23.92 10.97 -18.98
CA ARG A 774 -25.34 10.98 -18.62
C ARG A 774 -26.22 10.11 -19.54
N ALA A 775 -25.85 9.97 -20.81
CA ALA A 775 -26.52 9.05 -21.75
C ALA A 775 -26.17 7.58 -21.46
N GLN A 776 -24.95 7.28 -21.01
CA GLN A 776 -24.54 5.94 -20.58
C GLN A 776 -25.18 5.52 -19.24
N TYR A 777 -25.44 6.49 -18.36
CA TYR A 777 -25.97 6.27 -17.00
C TYR A 777 -27.23 7.12 -16.75
N PRO A 778 -28.37 6.79 -17.37
CA PRO A 778 -29.59 7.60 -17.32
C PRO A 778 -30.32 7.54 -15.96
N ASP A 779 -30.17 6.46 -15.19
CA ASP A 779 -30.87 6.28 -13.91
C ASP A 779 -30.08 6.84 -12.71
N VAL A 780 -28.77 7.07 -12.89
CA VAL A 780 -27.89 7.55 -11.81
C VAL A 780 -28.27 8.98 -11.39
N PRO A 781 -28.46 9.30 -10.09
CA PRO A 781 -28.93 10.62 -9.68
C PRO A 781 -28.00 11.81 -10.00
N VAL A 782 -28.57 13.00 -10.16
CA VAL A 782 -27.83 14.25 -10.46
C VAL A 782 -26.79 14.61 -9.38
N TRP A 783 -27.00 14.19 -8.12
CA TRP A 783 -25.99 14.39 -7.06
C TRP A 783 -24.71 13.59 -7.34
N PHE A 784 -24.82 12.41 -7.95
CA PHE A 784 -23.67 11.57 -8.30
C PHE A 784 -22.91 12.16 -9.50
N LEU A 785 -23.60 12.87 -10.41
CA LEU A 785 -22.95 13.67 -11.44
C LEU A 785 -22.09 14.79 -10.82
N ALA A 786 -22.63 15.53 -9.86
CA ALA A 786 -21.88 16.54 -9.11
C ALA A 786 -20.70 15.93 -8.32
N PHE A 787 -20.90 14.78 -7.69
CA PHE A 787 -19.84 14.00 -7.04
C PHE A 787 -18.75 13.58 -8.03
N ARG A 788 -19.12 13.08 -9.22
CA ARG A 788 -18.17 12.74 -10.31
C ARG A 788 -17.39 13.97 -10.78
N CYS A 789 -18.02 15.15 -10.87
CA CYS A 789 -17.33 16.40 -11.19
C CYS A 789 -16.27 16.73 -10.13
N LEU A 790 -16.68 16.74 -8.85
CA LEU A 790 -15.81 16.97 -7.70
C LEU A 790 -14.66 15.96 -7.64
N SER A 791 -14.89 14.72 -8.03
CA SER A 791 -13.95 13.64 -7.79
C SER A 791 -12.96 13.42 -8.92
N ARG A 792 -13.33 13.83 -10.15
CA ARG A 792 -12.47 13.89 -11.33
C ARG A 792 -11.92 15.30 -11.61
N GLY A 793 -12.02 16.21 -10.64
CA GLY A 793 -11.48 17.57 -10.73
C GLY A 793 -12.03 18.40 -11.89
N ILE A 794 -13.28 18.18 -12.29
CA ILE A 794 -13.96 18.88 -13.40
C ILE A 794 -14.46 20.24 -12.89
N ASP A 795 -14.54 21.29 -13.73
CA ASP A 795 -15.15 22.59 -13.34
C ASP A 795 -16.69 22.53 -13.42
N TRP A 796 -17.33 22.75 -12.27
CA TRP A 796 -18.77 22.77 -12.05
C TRP A 796 -19.17 23.85 -11.03
N ARG A 797 -20.45 24.21 -10.96
CA ARG A 797 -21.00 25.18 -10.00
C ARG A 797 -22.38 24.73 -9.51
N VAL A 798 -22.75 25.13 -8.29
CA VAL A 798 -24.06 24.87 -7.69
C VAL A 798 -24.76 26.19 -7.43
N PHE A 799 -25.57 26.61 -8.40
CA PHE A 799 -26.39 27.81 -8.23
C PHE A 799 -27.71 27.45 -7.53
N LEU A 800 -28.03 28.14 -6.43
CA LEU A 800 -29.30 28.02 -5.73
C LEU A 800 -29.99 29.38 -5.63
N SER A 801 -31.32 29.42 -5.79
CA SER A 801 -32.08 30.67 -5.71
C SER A 801 -31.97 31.29 -4.31
N ILE A 802 -31.85 32.61 -4.25
CA ILE A 802 -31.82 33.37 -2.99
C ILE A 802 -33.09 33.10 -2.15
N SER A 803 -34.24 32.84 -2.78
CA SER A 803 -35.48 32.46 -2.09
C SER A 803 -35.39 31.13 -1.33
N ASP A 804 -34.68 30.16 -1.87
CA ASP A 804 -34.53 28.83 -1.27
C ASP A 804 -33.44 28.82 -0.19
N LEU A 805 -32.38 29.61 -0.40
CA LEU A 805 -31.32 29.80 0.59
C LEU A 805 -31.82 30.59 1.80
N THR A 806 -32.60 31.67 1.62
CA THR A 806 -33.21 32.40 2.75
C THR A 806 -34.29 31.58 3.49
N ALA A 807 -34.91 30.59 2.83
CA ALA A 807 -35.77 29.62 3.50
C ALA A 807 -34.99 28.63 4.39
N HIS A 808 -33.75 28.30 4.01
CA HIS A 808 -32.87 27.36 4.73
C HIS A 808 -32.08 28.06 5.86
N TYR A 809 -31.55 29.25 5.61
CA TYR A 809 -30.72 30.04 6.53
C TYR A 809 -31.52 31.15 7.22
N ARG A 810 -32.52 30.78 8.03
CA ARG A 810 -33.28 31.72 8.89
C ARG A 810 -32.50 32.12 10.15
N GLY A 811 -31.33 32.72 9.96
CA GLY A 811 -30.51 33.32 11.02
C GLY A 811 -30.56 34.86 10.99
N PRO A 812 -30.19 35.53 12.09
CA PRO A 812 -29.89 36.97 12.04
C PRO A 812 -28.67 37.21 11.15
N VAL A 813 -28.60 38.37 10.48
CA VAL A 813 -27.43 38.76 9.69
C VAL A 813 -26.23 38.93 10.63
N LEU A 814 -25.29 38.00 10.54
CA LEU A 814 -24.06 38.03 11.33
C LEU A 814 -23.12 39.12 10.78
N PRO A 815 -22.34 39.81 11.65
CA PRO A 815 -21.37 40.81 11.21
C PRO A 815 -20.37 40.18 10.24
N ARG A 816 -20.00 40.92 9.18
CA ARG A 816 -19.08 40.45 8.14
C ARG A 816 -17.74 40.04 8.77
N PRO A 817 -17.25 38.80 8.55
CA PRO A 817 -15.94 38.39 9.04
C PRO A 817 -14.82 39.19 8.40
N ALA A 818 -13.89 39.69 9.21
CA ALA A 818 -12.80 40.56 8.76
C ALA A 818 -11.86 39.93 7.70
N TYR A 819 -11.93 38.62 7.45
CA TYR A 819 -11.21 37.98 6.34
C TYR A 819 -11.87 38.23 4.97
N LEU A 820 -13.13 38.64 4.91
CA LEU A 820 -13.81 39.02 3.66
C LEU A 820 -13.56 40.48 3.25
N ASP A 821 -12.98 41.30 4.13
CA ASP A 821 -12.72 42.74 3.89
C ASP A 821 -11.28 43.03 3.44
N GLY A 822 -10.37 42.05 3.52
CA GLY A 822 -8.99 42.19 3.08
C GLY A 822 -8.53 41.00 2.25
N ILE A 823 -8.07 41.26 1.02
CA ILE A 823 -7.33 40.28 0.24
C ILE A 823 -6.12 39.83 1.08
N PRO A 824 -5.83 38.51 1.19
CA PRO A 824 -4.63 38.03 1.86
C PRO A 824 -3.38 38.76 1.32
N GLN A 825 -2.54 39.28 2.22
CA GLN A 825 -1.30 39.94 1.80
C GLN A 825 -0.45 38.96 0.99
N GLY A 826 -0.12 39.37 -0.25
CA GLY A 826 0.62 38.55 -1.21
C GLY A 826 1.90 37.98 -0.60
N LEU A 827 2.30 36.80 -1.07
CA LEU A 827 3.43 36.06 -0.50
C LEU A 827 4.74 36.84 -0.65
N ALA A 828 5.16 37.46 0.45
CA ALA A 828 6.44 38.15 0.54
C ALA A 828 7.59 37.18 0.24
N ALA A 829 8.51 37.59 -0.63
CA ALA A 829 9.63 36.75 -1.09
C ALA A 829 10.75 36.56 -0.05
N SER A 830 10.53 36.92 1.22
CA SER A 830 11.49 36.82 2.32
C SER A 830 11.24 35.58 3.21
N GLY A 831 12.33 34.92 3.62
CA GLY A 831 12.29 33.73 4.48
C GLY A 831 11.95 32.42 3.74
N ASN A 832 11.39 31.44 4.48
CA ASN A 832 10.95 30.19 3.87
C ASN A 832 9.57 30.37 3.20
N ILE A 833 9.61 30.66 1.90
CA ILE A 833 8.42 30.84 1.07
C ILE A 833 7.46 29.64 1.12
N LEU A 834 7.96 28.41 1.28
CA LEU A 834 7.10 27.22 1.36
C LEU A 834 6.28 27.19 2.65
N ASP A 835 6.90 27.49 3.80
CA ASP A 835 6.17 27.56 5.08
C ASP A 835 5.14 28.69 5.09
N ALA A 836 5.49 29.83 4.48
CA ALA A 836 4.57 30.95 4.32
C ALA A 836 3.37 30.56 3.42
N TYR A 837 3.65 29.98 2.24
CA TYR A 837 2.64 29.48 1.30
C TYR A 837 1.70 28.46 1.95
N VAL A 838 2.25 27.38 2.54
CA VAL A 838 1.47 26.31 3.16
C VAL A 838 0.63 26.82 4.34
N ARG A 839 1.14 27.78 5.13
CA ARG A 839 0.41 28.41 6.23
C ARG A 839 -0.75 29.28 5.73
N GLN A 840 -0.51 30.12 4.72
CA GLN A 840 -1.55 30.98 4.16
C GLN A 840 -2.62 30.17 3.41
N VAL A 841 -2.23 29.18 2.59
CA VAL A 841 -3.16 28.30 1.88
C VAL A 841 -4.01 27.46 2.85
N LYS A 842 -3.43 26.89 3.91
CA LYS A 842 -4.21 26.18 4.94
C LYS A 842 -5.21 27.10 5.66
N ARG A 843 -4.89 28.39 5.83
CA ARG A 843 -5.82 29.38 6.40
C ARG A 843 -6.97 29.69 5.42
N LEU A 844 -6.64 29.97 4.16
CA LEU A 844 -7.61 30.23 3.09
C LEU A 844 -8.60 29.06 2.91
N LEU A 845 -8.09 27.83 2.88
CA LEU A 845 -8.90 26.60 2.72
C LEU A 845 -9.74 26.23 3.95
N CYS A 846 -9.70 27.03 5.02
CA CYS A 846 -10.60 26.92 6.17
C CYS A 846 -11.76 27.94 6.13
N TYR A 847 -11.83 28.84 5.15
CA TYR A 847 -12.95 29.77 5.00
C TYR A 847 -14.19 29.06 4.42
N PRO A 848 -15.43 29.42 4.81
CA PRO A 848 -16.65 28.75 4.33
C PRO A 848 -16.79 28.71 2.80
N HIS A 849 -16.51 29.81 2.10
CA HIS A 849 -16.56 29.87 0.63
C HIS A 849 -15.47 29.02 -0.06
N ALA A 850 -14.43 28.57 0.65
CA ALA A 850 -13.31 27.84 0.06
C ALA A 850 -13.70 26.49 -0.58
N ARG A 851 -14.91 25.99 -0.31
CA ARG A 851 -15.54 24.90 -1.08
C ARG A 851 -15.51 25.15 -2.60
N ARG A 852 -15.55 26.42 -3.03
CA ARG A 852 -15.50 26.82 -4.45
C ARG A 852 -14.20 26.41 -5.13
N PHE A 853 -13.05 26.39 -4.43
CA PHE A 853 -11.78 25.95 -5.03
C PHE A 853 -11.82 24.50 -5.51
N LEU A 854 -12.58 23.63 -4.82
CA LEU A 854 -12.79 22.26 -5.26
C LEU A 854 -13.79 22.18 -6.44
N THR A 855 -14.81 23.02 -6.47
CA THR A 855 -15.78 23.00 -7.58
C THR A 855 -15.24 23.70 -8.85
N MET A 856 -14.20 24.53 -8.75
CA MET A 856 -13.47 25.12 -9.88
C MET A 856 -12.68 24.11 -10.74
N GLY A 857 -12.45 22.90 -10.23
CA GLY A 857 -11.70 21.86 -10.95
C GLY A 857 -10.21 22.19 -11.21
N GLY A 858 -9.60 21.37 -12.05
CA GLY A 858 -8.21 21.51 -12.51
C GLY A 858 -7.19 21.60 -11.38
N LEU A 859 -6.16 22.41 -11.60
CA LEU A 859 -5.06 22.58 -10.64
C LEU A 859 -5.53 23.24 -9.34
N VAL A 860 -6.51 24.14 -9.40
CA VAL A 860 -7.12 24.80 -8.24
C VAL A 860 -7.74 23.76 -7.30
N TRP A 861 -8.53 22.83 -7.87
CA TRP A 861 -9.07 21.68 -7.13
C TRP A 861 -7.96 20.81 -6.53
N ARG A 862 -6.91 20.46 -7.30
CA ARG A 862 -5.89 19.54 -6.80
C ARG A 862 -5.09 20.11 -5.62
N ILE A 863 -4.79 21.41 -5.66
CA ILE A 863 -4.11 22.12 -4.57
C ILE A 863 -5.04 22.21 -3.33
N ALA A 864 -6.32 22.52 -3.54
CA ALA A 864 -7.32 22.55 -2.47
C ALA A 864 -7.51 21.17 -1.80
N LEU A 865 -7.52 20.09 -2.59
CA LEU A 865 -7.57 18.71 -2.11
C LEU A 865 -6.33 18.32 -1.29
N HIS A 866 -5.14 18.77 -1.70
CA HIS A 866 -3.88 18.48 -1.00
C HIS A 866 -3.80 19.19 0.37
N TYR A 867 -4.00 20.51 0.40
CA TYR A 867 -3.76 21.31 1.61
C TYR A 867 -4.96 21.39 2.55
N GLY A 868 -6.20 21.30 2.03
CA GLY A 868 -7.44 21.62 2.75
C GLY A 868 -7.78 20.74 3.96
N PRO A 869 -8.68 21.20 4.84
CA PRO A 869 -9.19 20.39 5.94
C PRO A 869 -10.06 19.24 5.42
N ALA A 870 -10.14 18.13 6.17
CA ALA A 870 -10.84 16.91 5.74
C ALA A 870 -12.32 17.12 5.37
N GLY A 871 -12.99 18.08 6.02
CA GLY A 871 -14.39 18.42 5.72
C GLY A 871 -14.60 19.22 4.42
N LEU A 872 -13.55 19.77 3.80
CA LEU A 872 -13.67 20.63 2.62
C LEU A 872 -14.27 19.87 1.42
N PHE A 873 -13.91 18.60 1.24
CA PHE A 873 -14.45 17.75 0.18
C PHE A 873 -15.96 17.55 0.33
N SER A 874 -16.43 17.22 1.52
CA SER A 874 -17.88 17.12 1.81
C SER A 874 -18.58 18.47 1.65
N ALA A 875 -17.95 19.58 2.06
CA ALA A 875 -18.51 20.93 1.91
C ALA A 875 -18.72 21.35 0.45
N ALA A 876 -17.93 20.84 -0.50
CA ALA A 876 -18.15 21.06 -1.92
C ALA A 876 -19.45 20.41 -2.46
N LEU A 877 -20.04 19.45 -1.74
CA LEU A 877 -21.32 18.81 -2.06
C LEU A 877 -22.52 19.44 -1.33
N LEU A 878 -22.30 20.47 -0.51
CA LEU A 878 -23.37 21.20 0.18
C LEU A 878 -23.93 22.35 -0.69
N PRO A 879 -24.98 23.05 -0.24
CA PRO A 879 -25.34 24.37 -0.78
C PRO A 879 -24.20 25.40 -0.68
N PRO A 880 -24.34 26.58 -1.32
CA PRO A 880 -23.48 27.74 -1.11
C PRO A 880 -23.32 28.09 0.38
N SER A 881 -22.13 28.55 0.77
CA SER A 881 -21.72 28.67 2.17
C SER A 881 -22.41 29.79 2.95
N THR A 882 -22.10 29.91 4.23
CA THR A 882 -22.48 31.07 5.06
C THR A 882 -21.94 32.40 4.53
N ASP A 883 -20.84 32.41 3.79
CA ASP A 883 -20.28 33.64 3.24
C ASP A 883 -21.13 34.14 2.07
N ALA A 884 -21.54 33.23 1.18
CA ALA A 884 -22.53 33.52 0.14
C ALA A 884 -23.90 33.92 0.74
N THR A 885 -24.39 33.18 1.74
CA THR A 885 -25.79 33.32 2.20
C THR A 885 -26.01 34.42 3.25
N LEU A 886 -25.09 34.62 4.21
CA LEU A 886 -25.22 35.61 5.29
C LEU A 886 -24.38 36.87 5.06
N HIS A 887 -23.25 36.75 4.37
CA HIS A 887 -22.30 37.86 4.15
C HIS A 887 -22.28 38.38 2.70
N LEU A 888 -23.21 37.89 1.86
CA LEU A 888 -23.43 38.28 0.46
C LEU A 888 -22.18 38.13 -0.45
N HIS A 889 -21.25 37.25 -0.08
CA HIS A 889 -20.01 36.99 -0.82
C HIS A 889 -20.21 35.90 -1.89
N PHE A 890 -20.98 36.23 -2.93
CA PHE A 890 -21.40 35.27 -3.96
C PHE A 890 -21.13 35.73 -5.41
N ASP A 891 -20.96 34.74 -6.28
CA ASP A 891 -21.16 34.89 -7.72
C ASP A 891 -22.66 34.71 -8.02
N ARG A 892 -23.21 35.47 -8.97
CA ARG A 892 -24.64 35.49 -9.28
C ARG A 892 -24.93 35.08 -10.72
N PHE A 893 -25.90 34.18 -10.90
CA PHE A 893 -26.44 33.77 -12.19
C PHE A 893 -27.97 33.93 -12.19
N GLY A 894 -28.45 35.07 -12.68
CA GLY A 894 -29.88 35.41 -12.69
C GLY A 894 -30.45 35.64 -11.28
N SER A 895 -31.33 34.75 -10.83
CA SER A 895 -31.88 34.70 -9.46
C SER A 895 -30.97 33.99 -8.45
N ASP A 896 -29.98 33.26 -8.95
CA ASP A 896 -29.32 32.20 -8.21
C ASP A 896 -27.88 32.57 -7.86
N ILE A 897 -27.35 31.99 -6.78
CA ILE A 897 -26.02 32.31 -6.24
C ILE A 897 -25.21 31.05 -5.93
N ASP A 898 -23.88 31.17 -6.03
CA ASP A 898 -22.86 30.19 -5.58
C ASP A 898 -21.69 30.96 -4.95
N ASP A 899 -20.82 30.27 -4.21
CA ASP A 899 -19.71 30.92 -3.51
C ASP A 899 -18.75 31.65 -4.44
N LYS A 900 -18.37 32.87 -4.02
CA LYS A 900 -17.34 33.65 -4.69
C LYS A 900 -15.95 33.32 -4.17
N VAL A 901 -14.98 33.53 -5.05
CA VAL A 901 -13.54 33.52 -4.78
C VAL A 901 -12.96 34.70 -5.57
N THR A 902 -12.02 35.44 -5.00
CA THR A 902 -11.33 36.54 -5.69
C THR A 902 -10.06 36.07 -6.40
N ASP A 903 -9.63 36.79 -7.44
CA ASP A 903 -8.41 36.46 -8.17
C ASP A 903 -7.17 36.47 -7.26
N GLY A 904 -7.11 37.36 -6.25
CA GLY A 904 -6.03 37.40 -5.26
C GLY A 904 -5.95 36.14 -4.37
N GLU A 905 -7.08 35.47 -4.14
CA GLU A 905 -7.10 34.20 -3.41
C GLU A 905 -6.73 33.01 -4.31
N ILE A 906 -7.06 33.07 -5.61
CA ILE A 906 -6.56 32.13 -6.62
C ILE A 906 -5.04 32.26 -6.77
N ASP A 907 -4.53 33.48 -6.85
CA ASP A 907 -3.10 33.77 -6.94
C ASP A 907 -2.35 33.37 -5.66
N LEU A 908 -2.96 33.55 -4.48
CA LEU A 908 -2.42 32.97 -3.23
C LEU A 908 -2.37 31.43 -3.31
N LEU A 909 -3.45 30.78 -3.76
CA LEU A 909 -3.50 29.32 -3.87
C LEU A 909 -2.46 28.77 -4.88
N LEU A 910 -2.21 29.51 -5.97
CA LEU A 910 -1.17 29.22 -6.96
C LEU A 910 0.23 29.67 -6.53
N GLY A 911 0.37 30.30 -5.36
CA GLY A 911 1.64 30.72 -4.78
C GLY A 911 2.35 31.78 -5.62
N VAL A 912 1.60 32.77 -6.10
CA VAL A 912 2.10 33.91 -6.88
C VAL A 912 2.83 34.92 -5.99
N THR A 913 3.92 35.47 -6.50
CA THR A 913 4.79 36.48 -5.87
C THR A 913 5.23 37.53 -6.90
N ASP A 914 5.93 38.57 -6.44
CA ASP A 914 6.68 39.53 -7.26
C ASP A 914 7.64 38.87 -8.27
N ARG A 915 8.18 37.68 -7.94
CA ARG A 915 9.24 36.99 -8.69
C ARG A 915 8.74 35.88 -9.61
N GLY A 916 7.47 35.47 -9.51
CA GLY A 916 6.92 34.34 -10.26
C GLY A 916 5.87 33.59 -9.47
N SER A 917 5.71 32.29 -9.69
CA SER A 917 4.73 31.48 -8.95
C SER A 917 5.16 30.03 -8.71
N LEU A 918 4.67 29.45 -7.62
CA LEU A 918 4.86 28.04 -7.27
C LEU A 918 4.05 27.09 -8.17
N TRP A 919 2.94 27.56 -8.73
CA TRP A 919 2.09 26.83 -9.69
C TRP A 919 1.82 27.69 -10.93
N PRO A 920 1.57 27.10 -12.13
CA PRO A 920 1.26 27.90 -13.31
C PRO A 920 -0.05 28.67 -13.11
N THR A 921 -0.11 29.89 -13.64
CA THR A 921 -1.32 30.73 -13.54
C THR A 921 -2.53 30.02 -14.15
N ARG A 922 -3.72 30.23 -13.58
CA ARG A 922 -4.97 29.56 -14.01
C ARG A 922 -5.19 29.64 -15.53
N ASN A 923 -5.02 30.84 -16.09
CA ASN A 923 -5.13 31.10 -17.54
C ASN A 923 -4.13 30.31 -18.41
N LEU A 924 -2.97 29.94 -17.87
CA LEU A 924 -1.97 29.13 -18.58
C LEU A 924 -2.27 27.64 -18.45
N TRP A 925 -2.74 27.18 -17.28
CA TRP A 925 -3.20 25.81 -17.07
C TRP A 925 -4.42 25.47 -17.95
N GLU A 926 -5.43 26.34 -17.98
CA GLU A 926 -6.65 26.10 -18.75
C GLU A 926 -6.43 26.10 -20.28
N ARG A 927 -5.31 26.66 -20.74
CA ARG A 927 -4.85 26.65 -22.14
C ARG A 927 -3.89 25.50 -22.45
N TRP A 928 -3.50 24.68 -21.47
CA TRP A 928 -2.66 23.51 -21.72
C TRP A 928 -3.48 22.43 -22.44
N GLN A 929 -2.95 21.89 -23.54
CA GLN A 929 -3.61 20.85 -24.35
C GLN A 929 -3.88 19.55 -23.56
N ARG A 930 -3.08 19.25 -22.51
CA ARG A 930 -3.36 18.11 -21.61
C ARG A 930 -4.53 18.37 -20.63
N TRP A 931 -4.92 19.62 -20.40
CA TRP A 931 -6.09 19.93 -19.55
C TRP A 931 -7.40 19.70 -20.31
N GLN A 932 -7.79 18.43 -20.48
CA GLN A 932 -9.03 18.03 -21.17
C GLN A 932 -10.31 18.24 -20.32
N GLY A 933 -10.30 19.18 -19.37
CA GLY A 933 -11.42 19.47 -18.47
C GLY A 933 -11.65 18.45 -17.36
N GLU A 934 -10.73 17.50 -17.17
CA GLU A 934 -10.76 16.43 -16.17
C GLU A 934 -9.33 16.09 -15.73
N TRP A 935 -9.18 15.70 -14.47
CA TRP A 935 -7.91 15.30 -13.87
C TRP A 935 -7.59 13.85 -14.21
N SER A 936 -6.56 13.63 -15.04
CA SER A 936 -6.04 12.31 -15.42
C SER A 936 -4.82 11.93 -14.60
N GLU A 937 -4.42 10.65 -14.67
CA GLU A 937 -3.23 10.15 -13.98
C GLU A 937 -1.94 10.89 -14.39
N ASP A 938 -1.78 11.23 -15.67
CA ASP A 938 -0.67 12.07 -16.16
C ASP A 938 -0.59 13.43 -15.47
N LEU A 939 -1.74 14.05 -15.18
CA LEU A 939 -1.81 15.34 -14.49
C LEU A 939 -1.49 15.18 -12.99
N GLU A 940 -1.86 14.04 -12.39
CA GLU A 940 -1.43 13.67 -11.04
C GLU A 940 0.09 13.44 -10.99
N ARG A 941 0.65 12.69 -11.94
CA ARG A 941 2.09 12.41 -12.05
C ARG A 941 2.88 13.72 -12.17
N TRP A 942 2.45 14.62 -13.06
CA TRP A 942 2.97 15.97 -13.19
C TRP A 942 2.86 16.79 -11.90
N PHE A 943 1.71 16.74 -11.21
CA PHE A 943 1.51 17.46 -9.95
C PHE A 943 2.44 16.97 -8.85
N GLN A 944 2.64 15.65 -8.74
CA GLN A 944 3.55 15.04 -7.76
C GLN A 944 5.03 15.29 -8.10
N GLU A 945 5.42 15.34 -9.38
CA GLU A 945 6.74 15.82 -9.81
C GLU A 945 6.95 17.28 -9.41
N ARG A 946 5.98 18.15 -9.70
CA ARG A 946 6.08 19.58 -9.38
C ARG A 946 6.09 19.83 -7.88
N LEU A 947 5.26 19.12 -7.10
CA LEU A 947 5.24 19.19 -5.63
C LEU A 947 6.61 18.79 -5.05
N ARG A 948 7.21 17.68 -5.51
CA ARG A 948 8.57 17.27 -5.12
C ARG A 948 9.60 18.35 -5.43
N ALA A 949 9.53 19.00 -6.59
CA ALA A 949 10.43 20.10 -6.95
C ALA A 949 10.25 21.34 -6.05
N ILE A 950 9.01 21.69 -5.69
CA ILE A 950 8.69 22.76 -4.74
C ILE A 950 9.26 22.46 -3.35
N THR A 951 9.01 21.25 -2.82
CA THR A 951 9.49 20.83 -1.50
C THR A 951 11.02 20.75 -1.44
N ALA A 952 11.67 20.25 -2.49
CA ALA A 952 13.13 20.05 -2.49
C ALA A 952 13.92 21.36 -2.57
N ARG A 953 13.43 22.40 -3.28
CA ARG A 953 14.17 23.67 -3.48
C ARG A 953 13.23 24.90 -3.62
N PRO A 954 12.52 25.32 -2.55
CA PRO A 954 11.42 26.29 -2.62
C PRO A 954 11.72 27.59 -3.39
N GLN A 955 12.88 28.21 -3.17
CA GLN A 955 13.24 29.49 -3.78
C GLN A 955 13.52 29.34 -5.28
N SER A 956 14.19 28.26 -5.71
CA SER A 956 14.41 27.96 -7.14
C SER A 956 13.18 27.37 -7.84
N ALA A 957 12.17 26.97 -7.07
CA ALA A 957 10.93 26.44 -7.62
C ALA A 957 10.07 27.55 -8.23
N LEU A 958 10.14 28.80 -7.76
CA LEU A 958 9.42 29.93 -8.36
C LEU A 958 9.74 30.05 -9.86
N LEU A 959 8.72 29.96 -10.70
CA LEU A 959 8.85 30.17 -12.15
C LEU A 959 8.07 31.42 -12.58
N THR A 960 8.70 32.27 -13.37
CA THR A 960 8.03 33.34 -14.11
C THR A 960 7.04 32.76 -15.13
N HIS A 961 6.08 33.56 -15.61
CA HIS A 961 5.13 33.14 -16.64
C HIS A 961 5.82 32.62 -17.94
N ALA A 962 6.98 33.18 -18.31
CA ALA A 962 7.78 32.70 -19.43
C ALA A 962 8.41 31.31 -19.17
N GLN A 963 9.02 31.12 -18.00
CA GLN A 963 9.56 29.81 -17.59
C GLN A 963 8.44 28.76 -17.46
N TRP A 964 7.26 29.14 -16.98
CA TRP A 964 6.09 28.27 -16.93
C TRP A 964 5.63 27.81 -18.32
N LYS A 965 5.54 28.73 -19.27
CA LYS A 965 5.19 28.42 -20.67
C LYS A 965 6.19 27.43 -21.29
N SER A 966 7.48 27.56 -20.99
CA SER A 966 8.52 26.61 -21.42
C SER A 966 8.49 25.27 -20.68
N SER A 967 8.19 25.28 -19.38
CA SER A 967 8.06 24.07 -18.55
C SER A 967 6.89 23.20 -19.02
N ILE A 968 5.70 23.80 -19.18
CA ILE A 968 4.50 23.12 -19.68
C ILE A 968 4.73 22.57 -21.09
N ARG A 969 5.39 23.32 -21.98
CA ARG A 969 5.82 22.82 -23.30
C ARG A 969 6.73 21.59 -23.18
N ARG A 970 7.74 21.61 -22.32
CA ARG A 970 8.65 20.47 -22.12
C ARG A 970 7.92 19.22 -21.62
N HIS A 971 7.08 19.32 -20.59
CA HIS A 971 6.27 18.18 -20.14
C HIS A 971 5.26 17.71 -21.20
N THR A 972 4.81 18.60 -22.10
CA THR A 972 3.98 18.19 -23.25
C THR A 972 4.76 17.29 -24.20
N LEU A 973 6.00 17.66 -24.52
CA LEU A 973 6.90 16.90 -25.41
C LEU A 973 7.35 15.58 -24.80
N VAL A 974 7.85 15.57 -23.55
CA VAL A 974 8.41 14.36 -22.91
C VAL A 974 7.42 13.19 -22.91
N ALA A 975 6.16 13.43 -22.53
CA ALA A 975 5.13 12.39 -22.57
C ALA A 975 4.33 12.38 -23.90
N LEU A 976 4.87 12.95 -24.98
CA LEU A 976 4.59 12.58 -26.38
C LEU A 976 5.71 11.68 -26.95
N GLU A 977 6.78 11.46 -26.18
CA GLU A 977 7.87 10.52 -26.47
C GLU A 977 7.78 9.25 -25.60
N ASP A 978 6.88 9.24 -24.60
CA ASP A 978 6.58 8.11 -23.72
C ASP A 978 5.59 7.12 -24.40
N PRO A 979 6.04 5.91 -24.80
CA PRO A 979 5.20 4.95 -25.51
C PRO A 979 4.10 4.32 -24.64
N SER A 980 4.20 4.43 -23.31
CA SER A 980 3.22 3.84 -22.39
C SER A 980 1.87 4.57 -22.37
N THR A 981 1.84 5.81 -22.88
CA THR A 981 0.65 6.67 -22.85
C THR A 981 -0.49 6.23 -23.78
N GLY A 982 -0.25 5.28 -24.70
CA GLY A 982 -1.29 4.60 -25.49
C GLY A 982 -2.02 5.46 -26.54
N VAL A 983 -1.59 6.71 -26.78
CA VAL A 983 -2.33 7.69 -27.62
C VAL A 983 -2.06 7.52 -29.13
N GLY A 984 -2.12 6.29 -29.64
CA GLY A 984 -1.76 5.94 -31.02
C GLY A 984 -2.53 6.71 -32.12
N TRP A 985 -3.72 7.23 -31.81
CA TRP A 985 -4.50 8.05 -32.75
C TRP A 985 -3.86 9.43 -33.04
N LEU A 986 -3.02 9.95 -32.13
CA LEU A 986 -2.36 11.26 -32.31
C LEU A 986 -1.05 11.18 -33.10
N GLU A 987 -0.43 10.00 -33.22
CA GLU A 987 0.84 9.84 -33.94
C GLU A 987 0.68 10.12 -35.44
N SER A 988 -0.41 9.64 -36.05
CA SER A 988 -0.73 9.88 -37.47
C SER A 988 -0.91 11.37 -37.83
N CYS A 989 -1.19 12.24 -36.85
CA CYS A 989 -1.31 13.68 -37.08
C CYS A 989 0.00 14.44 -36.83
N ASN A 990 1.00 13.85 -36.16
CA ASN A 990 2.13 14.57 -35.57
C ASN A 990 3.48 14.39 -36.31
N GLU A 991 3.57 13.47 -37.27
CA GLU A 991 4.75 13.32 -38.14
C GLU A 991 5.06 14.61 -38.92
N GLN A 992 4.03 15.30 -39.43
CA GLN A 992 4.17 16.58 -40.14
C GLN A 992 4.88 17.63 -39.27
N THR A 993 4.49 17.75 -37.99
CA THR A 993 5.11 18.66 -37.03
C THR A 993 6.53 18.22 -36.66
N LYS A 994 6.79 16.93 -36.40
CA LYS A 994 8.14 16.40 -36.14
C LYS A 994 9.13 16.75 -37.27
N HIS A 995 8.73 16.57 -38.54
CA HIS A 995 9.56 16.93 -39.70
C HIS A 995 9.70 18.45 -39.93
N GLY A 996 8.74 19.26 -39.47
CA GLY A 996 8.86 20.72 -39.43
C GLY A 996 9.89 21.20 -38.42
N PHE A 997 9.86 20.67 -37.19
CA PHE A 997 10.71 21.13 -36.09
C PHE A 997 12.18 20.70 -36.19
N LEU A 998 12.47 19.46 -36.60
CA LEU A 998 13.85 19.01 -36.89
C LEU A 998 14.58 19.95 -37.87
N LYS A 999 13.82 20.53 -38.82
CA LYS A 999 14.31 21.45 -39.85
C LYS A 999 14.57 22.87 -39.34
N LEU A 1000 14.08 23.21 -38.15
CA LEU A 1000 14.31 24.49 -37.46
C LEU A 1000 15.46 24.38 -36.46
N GLU A 1001 15.54 23.26 -35.74
CA GLU A 1001 16.57 22.98 -34.74
C GLU A 1001 17.96 22.85 -35.40
N GLN A 1002 18.07 22.02 -36.45
CA GLN A 1002 19.29 21.90 -37.27
C GLN A 1002 19.73 23.24 -37.89
N ARG A 1003 18.78 24.15 -38.15
CA ARG A 1003 19.06 25.49 -38.70
C ARG A 1003 19.63 26.44 -37.64
N THR A 1004 19.23 26.25 -36.39
CA THR A 1004 19.76 26.97 -35.22
C THR A 1004 21.17 26.51 -34.91
N GLU A 1005 21.41 25.18 -34.89
CA GLU A 1005 22.75 24.61 -34.71
C GLU A 1005 23.73 25.01 -35.83
N LEU A 1006 23.31 24.98 -37.11
CA LEU A 1006 24.16 25.39 -38.23
C LEU A 1006 24.57 26.86 -38.15
N THR A 1007 23.69 27.75 -37.69
CA THR A 1007 24.04 29.17 -37.50
C THR A 1007 25.06 29.31 -36.38
N ALA A 1008 24.84 28.66 -35.23
CA ALA A 1008 25.75 28.68 -34.10
C ALA A 1008 27.15 28.10 -34.42
N ILE A 1009 27.26 27.20 -35.40
CA ILE A 1009 28.54 26.65 -35.89
C ILE A 1009 29.22 27.61 -36.88
N GLN A 1010 28.48 28.43 -37.65
CA GLN A 1010 29.07 29.41 -38.58
C GLN A 1010 29.66 30.63 -37.86
N ASP A 1011 29.06 31.09 -36.77
CA ASP A 1011 29.54 32.26 -36.01
C ASP A 1011 30.75 31.92 -35.08
N GLY A 1012 31.19 30.67 -35.04
CA GLY A 1012 32.16 30.13 -34.07
C GLY A 1012 33.63 30.05 -34.53
N LEU A 1013 34.05 30.71 -35.61
CA LEU A 1013 35.41 30.61 -36.16
C LEU A 1013 36.31 31.83 -35.84
N PRO A 1014 37.43 31.66 -35.10
CA PRO A 1014 38.37 32.75 -34.83
C PRO A 1014 39.18 33.19 -36.08
N SER A 1015 39.46 34.49 -36.14
CA SER A 1015 40.37 35.09 -37.13
C SER A 1015 41.81 34.59 -36.98
N GLN A 1016 42.47 34.25 -38.09
CA GLN A 1016 43.91 33.94 -38.10
C GLN A 1016 44.73 35.18 -38.46
N ASN A 1017 45.71 35.53 -37.63
CA ASN A 1017 46.78 36.46 -38.00
C ASN A 1017 48.06 36.25 -37.15
N SER A 1018 49.13 35.80 -37.81
CA SER A 1018 50.55 35.88 -37.38
C SER A 1018 50.99 35.09 -36.11
N PRO A 1019 52.31 34.87 -35.89
CA PRO A 1019 53.26 34.34 -36.88
C PRO A 1019 54.20 33.25 -36.30
N ASN A 1020 55.02 32.67 -37.21
CA ASN A 1020 56.15 31.75 -37.00
C ASN A 1020 56.81 31.64 -35.60
N LEU A 1021 57.12 30.39 -35.19
CA LEU A 1021 58.52 29.97 -34.93
C LEU A 1021 58.70 28.43 -35.03
N ASN A 1022 59.95 27.97 -35.05
CA ASN A 1022 60.36 26.62 -35.49
C ASN A 1022 60.33 25.53 -34.39
N GLY A 1023 60.11 24.27 -34.78
CA GLY A 1023 60.65 23.11 -34.05
C GLY A 1023 60.01 21.74 -34.32
N GLY A 1024 60.82 20.75 -34.75
CA GLY A 1024 60.48 19.31 -34.65
C GLY A 1024 60.09 18.58 -35.95
N ARG A 1025 60.79 17.48 -36.25
CA ARG A 1025 60.46 16.55 -37.36
C ARG A 1025 59.70 15.32 -36.84
N ALA A 1026 58.66 14.90 -37.55
CA ALA A 1026 58.31 13.48 -37.70
C ALA A 1026 57.51 13.24 -39.00
N HIS A 1027 57.94 12.28 -39.81
CA HIS A 1027 57.14 11.71 -40.92
C HIS A 1027 56.37 10.48 -40.37
N PRO A 1028 55.20 10.13 -40.94
CA PRO A 1028 55.24 9.16 -42.05
C PRO A 1028 54.19 9.33 -43.16
N ASN A 1029 54.60 8.91 -44.37
CA ASN A 1029 53.86 8.25 -45.46
C ASN A 1029 52.43 8.70 -45.83
N GLY A 1030 52.26 9.08 -47.11
CA GLY A 1030 50.96 9.36 -47.70
C GLY A 1030 50.13 8.12 -48.06
N LYS A 1031 48.81 8.31 -48.15
CA LYS A 1031 47.84 7.37 -48.71
C LYS A 1031 47.37 7.84 -50.10
N THR A 1032 47.12 6.89 -50.99
CA THR A 1032 46.98 7.15 -52.44
C THR A 1032 45.61 7.67 -52.86
N VAL A 1033 45.59 8.40 -53.98
CA VAL A 1033 44.40 9.09 -54.55
C VAL A 1033 43.21 8.13 -54.82
N THR A 1034 43.46 6.83 -54.93
CA THR A 1034 42.46 5.77 -55.04
C THR A 1034 41.49 5.70 -53.86
N GLU A 1035 41.95 5.87 -52.60
CA GLU A 1035 41.05 5.81 -51.43
C GLU A 1035 39.96 6.89 -51.48
N ARG A 1036 40.33 8.12 -51.87
CA ARG A 1036 39.37 9.24 -52.00
C ARG A 1036 38.25 8.96 -53.01
N LYS A 1037 38.57 8.31 -54.14
CA LYS A 1037 37.55 7.91 -55.14
C LYS A 1037 36.61 6.83 -54.61
N GLN A 1038 37.12 5.91 -53.78
CA GLN A 1038 36.33 4.84 -53.17
C GLN A 1038 35.36 5.37 -52.10
N VAL A 1039 35.81 6.30 -51.24
CA VAL A 1039 34.96 7.02 -50.27
C VAL A 1039 33.85 7.80 -50.98
N HIS A 1040 34.14 8.52 -52.06
CA HIS A 1040 33.12 9.24 -52.84
C HIS A 1040 32.06 8.31 -53.43
N LYS A 1041 32.46 7.14 -53.95
CA LYS A 1041 31.55 6.12 -54.51
C LYS A 1041 30.65 5.49 -53.43
N LEU A 1042 31.17 5.29 -52.22
CA LEU A 1042 30.39 4.85 -51.06
C LEU A 1042 29.39 5.91 -50.61
N GLY A 1043 29.80 7.17 -50.51
CA GLY A 1043 28.91 8.29 -50.16
C GLY A 1043 27.74 8.45 -51.12
N HIS A 1044 27.97 8.32 -52.43
CA HIS A 1044 26.88 8.35 -53.42
C HIS A 1044 25.94 7.14 -53.30
N LYS A 1045 26.47 5.93 -53.02
CA LYS A 1045 25.67 4.72 -52.78
C LYS A 1045 24.82 4.83 -51.50
N ALA A 1046 25.31 5.52 -50.47
CA ALA A 1046 24.56 5.82 -49.26
C ALA A 1046 23.41 6.82 -49.51
N ARG A 1047 23.68 7.93 -50.22
CA ARG A 1047 22.64 8.91 -50.61
C ARG A 1047 21.51 8.26 -51.43
N ASN A 1048 21.85 7.42 -52.40
CA ASN A 1048 20.85 6.72 -53.23
C ASN A 1048 20.02 5.69 -52.43
N ARG A 1049 20.58 5.11 -51.34
CA ARG A 1049 19.82 4.27 -50.41
C ARG A 1049 18.88 5.09 -49.52
N LEU A 1050 19.32 6.26 -49.06
CA LEU A 1050 18.50 7.15 -48.24
C LEU A 1050 17.30 7.69 -49.04
N ALA A 1051 17.52 8.17 -50.27
CA ALA A 1051 16.44 8.64 -51.15
C ALA A 1051 15.37 7.57 -51.37
N ARG A 1052 15.78 6.35 -51.78
CA ARG A 1052 14.84 5.22 -51.96
C ARG A 1052 14.06 4.86 -50.70
N ARG A 1053 14.65 5.02 -49.50
CA ARG A 1053 13.94 4.81 -48.23
C ARG A 1053 12.94 5.93 -47.95
N GLN A 1054 13.26 7.18 -48.28
CA GLN A 1054 12.33 8.30 -48.18
C GLN A 1054 11.15 8.17 -49.14
N ASP A 1055 11.39 7.68 -50.36
CA ASP A 1055 10.33 7.44 -51.34
C ASP A 1055 9.42 6.25 -50.98
N ALA A 1056 9.97 5.19 -50.38
CA ALA A 1056 9.17 4.11 -49.82
C ALA A 1056 8.25 4.60 -48.67
N ILE A 1057 8.80 5.34 -47.70
CA ILE A 1057 8.05 5.89 -46.56
C ILE A 1057 6.94 6.85 -47.04
N ARG A 1058 7.19 7.66 -48.08
CA ARG A 1058 6.15 8.52 -48.68
C ARG A 1058 4.96 7.73 -49.20
N GLU A 1059 5.20 6.58 -49.81
CA GLU A 1059 4.14 5.76 -50.41
C GLU A 1059 3.40 4.92 -49.35
N GLU A 1060 4.10 4.42 -48.33
CA GLU A 1060 3.48 3.81 -47.13
C GLU A 1060 2.54 4.82 -46.43
N LEU A 1061 2.99 6.06 -46.23
CA LEU A 1061 2.16 7.15 -45.68
C LEU A 1061 0.98 7.52 -46.60
N ARG A 1062 1.15 7.47 -47.92
CA ARG A 1062 0.07 7.73 -48.89
C ARG A 1062 -1.03 6.67 -48.80
N LEU A 1063 -0.65 5.40 -48.62
CA LEU A 1063 -1.58 4.28 -48.46
C LEU A 1063 -2.30 4.34 -47.10
N ALA A 1064 -1.56 4.52 -45.99
CA ALA A 1064 -2.12 4.62 -44.65
C ALA A 1064 -3.13 5.78 -44.52
N ARG A 1065 -2.80 6.96 -45.09
CA ARG A 1065 -3.71 8.11 -45.11
C ARG A 1065 -5.00 7.83 -45.89
N ASN A 1066 -4.92 7.06 -46.98
CA ASN A 1066 -6.11 6.72 -47.76
C ASN A 1066 -7.01 5.74 -46.98
N GLN A 1067 -6.44 4.67 -46.41
CA GLN A 1067 -7.17 3.71 -45.56
C GLN A 1067 -7.93 4.43 -44.44
N PHE A 1068 -7.30 5.36 -43.73
CA PHE A 1068 -7.93 6.16 -42.67
C PHE A 1068 -9.17 6.94 -43.12
N PHE A 1069 -9.22 7.42 -44.38
CA PHE A 1069 -10.42 8.08 -44.92
C PHE A 1069 -11.52 7.09 -45.30
N ASP A 1070 -11.15 5.89 -45.76
CA ASP A 1070 -12.10 4.80 -46.03
C ASP A 1070 -12.69 4.26 -44.70
N ASP A 1071 -11.88 4.06 -43.67
CA ASP A 1071 -12.31 3.64 -42.32
C ASP A 1071 -13.31 4.65 -41.70
N ILE A 1072 -13.05 5.96 -41.83
CA ILE A 1072 -13.96 7.03 -41.38
C ILE A 1072 -15.28 7.00 -42.15
N LYS A 1073 -15.24 6.69 -43.44
CA LYS A 1073 -16.43 6.59 -44.29
C LYS A 1073 -17.29 5.39 -43.91
N GLU A 1074 -16.68 4.22 -43.68
CA GLU A 1074 -17.35 3.01 -43.19
C GLU A 1074 -17.98 3.24 -41.80
N ALA A 1075 -17.23 3.84 -40.87
CA ALA A 1075 -17.74 4.18 -39.54
C ALA A 1075 -18.91 5.18 -39.57
N LYS A 1076 -18.91 6.12 -40.54
CA LYS A 1076 -20.04 7.04 -40.78
C LYS A 1076 -21.26 6.30 -41.32
N GLU A 1077 -21.07 5.41 -42.30
CA GLU A 1077 -22.15 4.63 -42.92
C GLU A 1077 -22.81 3.69 -41.89
N HIS A 1078 -22.02 3.03 -41.04
CA HIS A 1078 -22.52 2.24 -39.89
C HIS A 1078 -23.28 3.09 -38.86
N TRP A 1079 -22.85 4.33 -38.60
CA TRP A 1079 -23.54 5.22 -37.66
C TRP A 1079 -24.88 5.72 -38.23
N GLU A 1080 -24.94 5.99 -39.53
CA GLU A 1080 -26.19 6.36 -40.22
C GLU A 1080 -27.17 5.17 -40.26
N GLU A 1081 -26.72 3.94 -40.54
CA GLU A 1081 -27.55 2.72 -40.44
C GLU A 1081 -28.05 2.46 -39.01
N TYR A 1082 -27.20 2.66 -37.99
CA TYR A 1082 -27.59 2.55 -36.58
C TYR A 1082 -28.69 3.58 -36.21
N LEU A 1083 -28.59 4.80 -36.72
CA LEU A 1083 -29.63 5.82 -36.51
C LEU A 1083 -30.94 5.50 -37.24
N GLU A 1084 -30.90 4.90 -38.43
CA GLU A 1084 -32.12 4.47 -39.15
C GLU A 1084 -32.80 3.24 -38.52
N THR A 1085 -32.01 2.32 -37.93
CA THR A 1085 -32.53 1.08 -37.33
C THR A 1085 -33.02 1.25 -35.89
N VAL A 1086 -32.36 2.09 -35.07
CA VAL A 1086 -32.66 2.21 -33.62
C VAL A 1086 -33.59 3.39 -33.29
N ALA A 1087 -33.76 4.38 -34.16
CA ALA A 1087 -34.67 5.51 -33.90
C ALA A 1087 -36.14 5.11 -34.10
N PRO A 1088 -36.99 5.05 -33.05
CA PRO A 1088 -38.40 4.74 -33.22
C PRO A 1088 -39.11 5.87 -34.00
N LYS A 1089 -40.00 5.50 -34.92
CA LYS A 1089 -40.75 6.42 -35.82
C LYS A 1089 -41.78 7.29 -35.07
N ARG A 1090 -41.32 8.19 -34.20
CA ARG A 1090 -42.12 9.28 -33.62
C ARG A 1090 -42.10 10.47 -34.58
N HIS A 1091 -43.23 10.72 -35.25
CA HIS A 1091 -43.40 11.90 -36.08
C HIS A 1091 -43.29 13.20 -35.25
N HIS A 1092 -42.84 14.27 -35.91
CA HIS A 1092 -42.69 15.64 -35.40
C HIS A 1092 -41.68 15.85 -34.24
N ARG A 1093 -40.40 15.96 -34.62
CA ARG A 1093 -39.48 17.01 -34.14
C ARG A 1093 -38.72 17.59 -35.34
N SER A 1094 -38.15 18.78 -35.18
CA SER A 1094 -37.67 19.62 -36.29
C SER A 1094 -36.33 19.15 -36.87
N SER A 1095 -36.06 19.56 -38.12
CA SER A 1095 -34.79 19.36 -38.85
C SER A 1095 -33.59 20.14 -38.27
N GLN A 1096 -33.64 20.46 -36.97
CA GLN A 1096 -32.62 21.15 -36.18
C GLN A 1096 -32.15 20.29 -34.98
N GLU A 1097 -32.83 19.16 -34.71
CA GLU A 1097 -32.42 18.12 -33.75
C GLU A 1097 -31.89 16.84 -34.46
N ARG A 1098 -31.65 16.90 -35.78
CA ARG A 1098 -30.97 15.88 -36.59
C ARG A 1098 -29.64 16.40 -37.10
#